data_AF-A0A9D6DSB8-F1
#
_entry.id   AF-A0A9D6DSB8-F1
#
_cell.length_a   1.000
_cell.length_b   1.000
_cell.length_c   1.000
_cell.angle_alpha   90.00
_cell.angle_beta   90.00
_cell.angle_gamma   90.00
#
_symmetry.space_group_name_H-M   'P 1'
#
loop_
_entity.id
_entity.type
_entity.pdbx_description
1 polymer ?
#
loop_
_entity_poly.entity_id
_entity_poly.type
_entity_poly.pdbx_seq_one_letter_code
_entity_poly.pdbx_strand_id
1 'polypeptide(L)'
;MILLVVLLLVLIIIAVAALVLVGGMRTRGQVERALNMSLFLIRVPRELLGAKDGGSKPEKELISIGEQLLAGFSNIHSRGWNKFIYGEPYVSLEMAVHHTGEETHFYIAVPKSNEDIIEKQIYSLYPTAEVSKAKDYNIFNPQGATAGAYLSYNADSILPIRTYQKLESDPMGGILTAMSKLQADGEGAAMQVLIRPSHADAKKSFAVKVSREMQSGYQFNEALKRAIHPPKPKTQDPNKSPEQEKPRIVTPADEEIIKAIGGKASKQNFDVNVRLVTSASSEIRAQQILQDFEGSFVQFSLPDVNGLKANRLTGRALDKLTYNFSFRLFDNKQSIMMSTEEIASFYHLPIATTAAPKVKFLKAKLAEPPPNLPQEGIIIGRNIFRGQELSIRMTDEDRRRHLYIIGQTGTGKSTMMKAMIRQDLENGKGVCLIDPHGEFAEFALSIVPQKRAEDVIYFDPGDIERPMGLNMLEMDPKHPEQKTMIIDELFGIMDKLYNLKETGGPMFEKYFKNSLYLLLDDYGYEIPTISDISRILNDDDYRADKLSRETNPLVKEFWQLEAEKASGEQSLSNFSPYITSKLNNFVFNEFLRPIINQKKSAFDFREVMDSQKILVVNLSKGKIGDLNANFIGMLVVGKLLRAALSRIDVHDEMLRKDFYLYMDEFQNFTTDSISTILSEARKYRLNLIIANQFIKQLKEGIRDAVFGNVGSIVAFRIGPDDAEFMKNKFDPVFSPQDLSNIDNLNAYVNLLVSGQTTRPFNVRVETERVFGAGSPQTAAALREMSRLRFGRSREEVEREIMAGRVTQ
;
A
#
# COMPACT_ATOMS: atom_id res chain seq x y z
N MET A 1 -59.03 36.44 -48.72
CA MET A 1 -59.37 35.37 -47.74
C MET A 1 -58.54 34.10 -47.97
N ILE A 2 -58.58 33.49 -49.16
CA ILE A 2 -57.83 32.25 -49.47
C ILE A 2 -56.32 32.39 -49.27
N LEU A 3 -55.72 33.50 -49.73
CA LEU A 3 -54.28 33.77 -49.54
C LEU A 3 -53.87 33.82 -48.05
N LEU A 4 -54.76 34.33 -47.19
CA LEU A 4 -54.51 34.47 -45.76
C LEU A 4 -54.58 33.12 -45.03
N VAL A 5 -55.50 32.24 -45.47
CA VAL A 5 -55.63 30.86 -44.98
C VAL A 5 -54.43 30.00 -45.40
N VAL A 6 -53.96 30.16 -46.65
CA VAL A 6 -52.74 29.48 -47.14
C VAL A 6 -51.51 29.95 -46.37
N LEU A 7 -51.36 31.26 -46.13
CA LEU A 7 -50.26 31.80 -45.34
C LEU A 7 -50.27 31.28 -43.89
N LEU A 8 -51.46 31.18 -43.28
CA LEU A 8 -51.64 30.63 -41.94
C LEU A 8 -51.25 29.13 -41.89
N LEU A 9 -51.67 28.34 -42.88
CA LEU A 9 -51.33 26.92 -42.99
C LEU A 9 -49.82 26.71 -43.17
N VAL A 10 -49.17 27.52 -44.01
CA VAL A 10 -47.71 27.48 -44.19
C VAL A 10 -46.99 27.86 -42.90
N LEU A 11 -47.46 28.90 -42.18
CA LEU A 11 -46.91 29.27 -40.88
C LEU A 11 -47.08 28.16 -39.83
N ILE A 12 -48.21 27.45 -39.82
CA ILE A 12 -48.45 26.30 -38.93
C ILE A 12 -47.50 25.15 -39.29
N ILE A 13 -47.33 24.83 -40.58
CA ILE A 13 -46.42 23.78 -41.03
C ILE A 13 -44.97 24.12 -40.66
N ILE A 14 -44.54 25.36 -40.87
CA ILE A 14 -43.21 25.84 -40.48
C ILE A 14 -43.04 25.77 -38.95
N ALA A 15 -44.06 26.18 -38.18
CA ALA A 15 -44.03 26.11 -36.72
C ALA A 15 -43.97 24.67 -36.20
N VAL A 16 -44.70 23.73 -36.82
CA VAL A 16 -44.67 22.30 -36.48
C VAL A 16 -43.32 21.69 -36.88
N ALA A 17 -42.80 21.98 -38.07
CA ALA A 17 -41.48 21.52 -38.52
C ALA A 17 -40.37 22.07 -37.62
N ALA A 18 -40.44 23.35 -37.23
CA ALA A 18 -39.53 23.97 -36.27
C ALA A 18 -39.64 23.32 -34.88
N LEU A 19 -40.85 23.02 -34.40
CA LEU A 19 -41.06 22.31 -33.13
C LEU A 19 -40.47 20.90 -33.15
N VAL A 20 -40.64 20.16 -34.24
CA VAL A 20 -40.08 18.80 -34.42
C VAL A 20 -38.56 18.85 -34.51
N LEU A 21 -37.99 19.79 -35.29
CA LEU A 21 -36.55 19.99 -35.40
C LEU A 21 -35.93 20.40 -34.06
N VAL A 22 -36.52 21.38 -33.37
CA VAL A 22 -36.06 21.83 -32.04
C VAL A 22 -36.20 20.72 -31.00
N GLY A 23 -37.29 19.95 -31.03
CA GLY A 23 -37.49 18.79 -30.18
C GLY A 23 -36.44 17.72 -30.41
N GLY A 24 -36.18 17.36 -31.67
CA GLY A 24 -35.15 16.39 -32.05
C GLY A 24 -33.73 16.83 -31.70
N MET A 25 -33.41 18.12 -31.91
CA MET A 25 -32.12 18.70 -31.51
C MET A 25 -31.94 18.66 -29.98
N ARG A 26 -32.98 18.96 -29.20
CA ARG A 26 -32.93 18.89 -27.73
C ARG A 26 -32.74 17.47 -27.21
N THR A 27 -33.46 16.50 -27.76
CA THR A 27 -33.32 15.09 -27.35
C THR A 27 -31.91 14.58 -27.69
N ARG A 28 -31.38 14.88 -28.87
CA ARG A 28 -30.00 14.55 -29.24
C ARG A 28 -28.99 15.24 -28.33
N GLY A 29 -29.17 16.52 -28.04
CA GLY A 29 -28.29 17.26 -27.12
C GLY A 29 -28.27 16.69 -25.70
N GLN A 30 -29.41 16.25 -25.17
CA GLN A 30 -29.48 15.60 -23.85
C GLN A 30 -28.70 14.27 -23.81
N VAL A 31 -28.82 13.45 -24.86
CA VAL A 31 -28.08 12.19 -24.97
C VAL A 31 -26.59 12.44 -25.18
N GLU A 32 -26.22 13.38 -26.04
CA GLU A 32 -24.83 13.78 -26.29
C GLU A 32 -24.15 14.28 -25.00
N ARG A 33 -24.87 15.07 -24.19
CA ARG A 33 -24.37 15.48 -22.88
C ARG A 33 -24.13 14.29 -21.98
N ALA A 34 -25.06 13.36 -21.91
CA ALA A 34 -24.96 12.24 -20.99
C ALA A 34 -23.82 11.28 -21.38
N LEU A 35 -23.56 11.12 -22.68
CA LEU A 35 -22.36 10.45 -23.20
C LEU A 35 -21.06 11.23 -22.94
N ASN A 36 -21.16 12.53 -22.64
CA ASN A 36 -20.06 13.41 -22.26
C ASN A 36 -20.02 13.69 -20.76
N MET A 37 -20.43 12.71 -19.95
CA MET A 37 -20.16 12.69 -18.52
C MET A 37 -18.92 11.83 -18.23
N SER A 38 -18.22 12.17 -17.16
CA SER A 38 -17.15 11.36 -16.60
C SER A 38 -17.61 10.78 -15.28
N LEU A 39 -17.42 9.47 -15.15
CA LEU A 39 -17.79 8.70 -13.97
C LEU A 39 -16.57 8.55 -13.06
N PHE A 40 -16.67 9.06 -11.85
CA PHE A 40 -15.68 8.86 -10.81
C PHE A 40 -16.14 7.78 -9.83
N LEU A 41 -15.27 6.81 -9.55
CA LEU A 41 -15.38 5.92 -8.40
C LEU A 41 -14.68 6.57 -7.22
N ILE A 42 -15.41 6.76 -6.12
CA ILE A 42 -14.91 7.37 -4.90
C ILE A 42 -14.80 6.31 -3.81
N ARG A 43 -13.63 6.22 -3.19
CA ARG A 43 -13.36 5.33 -2.06
C ARG A 43 -12.80 6.17 -0.92
N VAL A 44 -13.27 5.91 0.29
CA VAL A 44 -12.79 6.59 1.52
C VAL A 44 -12.20 5.55 2.47
N PRO A 45 -11.20 5.90 3.28
CA PRO A 45 -10.63 4.97 4.25
C PRO A 45 -11.63 4.68 5.37
N ARG A 46 -11.60 3.44 5.86
CA ARG A 46 -12.35 3.07 7.06
C ARG A 46 -11.57 3.54 8.28
N GLU A 47 -11.82 4.75 8.72
CA GLU A 47 -11.24 5.24 9.98
C GLU A 47 -11.94 4.50 11.13
N LEU A 48 -11.20 3.74 11.95
CA LEU A 48 -11.78 3.13 13.14
C LEU A 48 -12.04 4.23 14.18
N LEU A 49 -13.21 4.22 14.80
CA LEU A 49 -13.44 4.90 16.08
C LEU A 49 -12.47 4.29 17.10
N GLY A 50 -11.32 4.93 17.25
CA GLY A 50 -10.22 4.44 18.08
C GLY A 50 -9.08 5.43 18.25
N ALA A 51 -9.23 6.68 17.82
CA ALA A 51 -8.37 7.75 18.30
C ALA A 51 -8.71 7.98 19.79
N LYS A 52 -7.90 7.38 20.66
CA LYS A 52 -7.89 7.60 22.12
C LYS A 52 -7.59 9.06 22.51
N ASP A 53 -7.45 9.96 21.55
CA ASP A 53 -7.37 11.40 21.76
C ASP A 53 -8.73 12.07 21.46
N GLY A 54 -9.63 12.01 22.45
CA GLY A 54 -10.54 13.11 22.81
C GLY A 54 -11.42 13.82 21.76
N GLY A 55 -11.69 13.27 20.56
CA GLY A 55 -12.47 14.02 19.57
C GLY A 55 -12.91 13.26 18.33
N SER A 56 -13.65 12.16 18.46
CA SER A 56 -14.42 11.70 17.29
C SER A 56 -15.49 12.74 16.98
N LYS A 57 -15.42 13.35 15.79
CA LYS A 57 -16.49 14.22 15.31
C LYS A 57 -17.83 13.46 15.37
N PRO A 58 -18.90 14.05 15.93
CA PRO A 58 -20.22 13.43 15.92
C PRO A 58 -20.62 13.02 14.50
N GLU A 59 -21.32 11.88 14.32
CA GLU A 59 -21.72 11.37 12.99
C GLU A 59 -22.39 12.45 12.12
N LYS A 60 -23.24 13.28 12.75
CA LYS A 60 -23.94 14.39 12.09
C LYS A 60 -22.97 15.44 11.50
N GLU A 61 -21.83 15.69 12.15
CA GLU A 61 -20.81 16.58 11.63
C GLU A 61 -20.14 15.98 10.38
N LEU A 62 -19.89 14.67 10.38
CA LEU A 62 -19.32 13.97 9.21
C LEU A 62 -20.31 13.95 8.02
N ILE A 63 -21.60 13.71 8.28
CA ILE A 63 -22.64 13.78 7.25
C ILE A 63 -22.77 15.22 6.69
N SER A 64 -22.58 16.24 7.53
CA SER A 64 -22.63 17.65 7.09
C SER A 64 -21.53 18.00 6.08
N ILE A 65 -20.40 17.27 6.05
CA ILE A 65 -19.37 17.42 5.01
C ILE A 65 -19.95 17.02 3.64
N GLY A 66 -20.78 15.98 3.59
CA GLY A 66 -21.52 15.59 2.40
C GLY A 66 -22.52 16.67 1.97
N GLU A 67 -23.20 17.31 2.93
CA GLU A 67 -24.07 18.46 2.65
C GLU A 67 -23.29 19.62 2.00
N GLN A 68 -22.09 19.92 2.49
CA GLN A 68 -21.20 20.95 1.92
C GLN A 68 -20.73 20.59 0.50
N LEU A 69 -20.43 19.31 0.25
CA LEU A 69 -20.09 18.83 -1.10
C LEU A 69 -21.25 19.10 -2.07
N LEU A 70 -22.47 18.71 -1.69
CA LEU A 70 -23.68 18.94 -2.48
C LEU A 70 -23.92 20.44 -2.71
N ALA A 71 -23.72 21.28 -1.69
CA ALA A 71 -23.89 22.71 -1.82
C ALA A 71 -22.97 23.32 -2.89
N GLY A 72 -21.73 22.85 -3.03
CA GLY A 72 -20.84 23.35 -4.09
C GLY A 72 -21.26 22.97 -5.51
N PHE A 73 -22.08 21.92 -5.68
CA PHE A 73 -22.67 21.58 -6.98
C PHE A 73 -23.74 22.58 -7.46
N SER A 74 -24.21 23.47 -6.59
CA SER A 74 -25.15 24.54 -6.97
C SER A 74 -24.57 25.50 -8.01
N ASN A 75 -23.24 25.63 -8.08
CA ASN A 75 -22.56 26.53 -9.00
C ASN A 75 -22.49 26.02 -10.46
N ILE A 76 -22.96 24.80 -10.74
CA ILE A 76 -22.89 24.21 -12.08
C ILE A 76 -24.04 24.77 -12.93
N HIS A 77 -23.73 25.71 -13.81
CA HIS A 77 -24.73 26.34 -14.69
C HIS A 77 -24.28 26.41 -16.15
N SER A 78 -25.23 26.27 -17.08
CA SER A 78 -25.04 26.54 -18.51
C SER A 78 -25.73 27.83 -18.92
N ARG A 79 -25.09 28.65 -19.77
CA ARG A 79 -25.65 29.92 -20.28
C ARG A 79 -26.00 29.84 -21.77
N GLY A 80 -26.95 30.67 -22.20
CA GLY A 80 -27.25 30.94 -23.62
C GLY A 80 -27.76 29.73 -24.43
N TRP A 81 -27.30 29.63 -25.68
CA TRP A 81 -27.68 28.58 -26.64
C TRP A 81 -27.35 27.15 -26.15
N ASN A 82 -26.31 27.00 -25.34
CA ASN A 82 -25.95 25.69 -24.76
C ASN A 82 -27.03 25.17 -23.80
N LYS A 83 -27.68 26.05 -23.03
CA LYS A 83 -28.83 25.68 -22.19
C LYS A 83 -30.04 25.27 -23.03
N PHE A 84 -30.24 25.92 -24.17
CA PHE A 84 -31.37 25.64 -25.06
C PHE A 84 -31.27 24.29 -25.77
N ILE A 85 -30.06 23.89 -26.20
CA ILE A 85 -29.79 22.65 -26.95
C ILE A 85 -29.59 21.46 -25.99
N TYR A 86 -28.74 21.64 -24.96
CA TYR A 86 -28.30 20.55 -24.11
C TYR A 86 -29.06 20.47 -22.77
N GLY A 87 -29.87 21.49 -22.44
CA GLY A 87 -30.56 21.62 -21.15
C GLY A 87 -29.67 22.17 -20.04
N GLU A 88 -30.14 22.14 -18.79
CA GLU A 88 -29.32 22.50 -17.62
C GLU A 88 -28.43 21.34 -17.16
N PRO A 89 -27.17 21.61 -16.77
CA PRO A 89 -26.23 20.58 -16.35
C PRO A 89 -26.66 19.99 -15.00
N TYR A 90 -26.38 18.70 -14.82
CA TYR A 90 -26.71 17.96 -13.61
C TYR A 90 -25.59 16.98 -13.27
N VAL A 91 -25.58 16.53 -12.03
CA VAL A 91 -24.64 15.56 -11.47
C VAL A 91 -25.41 14.29 -11.10
N SER A 92 -24.83 13.12 -11.33
CA SER A 92 -25.38 11.84 -10.87
C SER A 92 -24.58 11.37 -9.67
N LEU A 93 -25.28 11.04 -8.58
CA LEU A 93 -24.74 10.47 -7.36
C LEU A 93 -25.26 9.04 -7.24
N GLU A 94 -24.38 8.04 -7.25
CA GLU A 94 -24.78 6.64 -7.46
C GLU A 94 -24.17 5.72 -6.40
N MET A 95 -25.01 4.85 -5.84
CA MET A 95 -24.60 3.71 -5.03
C MET A 95 -24.96 2.46 -5.80
N ALA A 96 -24.01 1.58 -6.07
CA ALA A 96 -24.23 0.42 -6.91
C ALA A 96 -23.53 -0.85 -6.40
N VAL A 97 -24.25 -1.97 -6.49
CA VAL A 97 -23.71 -3.34 -6.43
C VAL A 97 -23.83 -3.92 -7.84
N HIS A 98 -22.70 -4.34 -8.41
CA HIS A 98 -22.62 -4.88 -9.77
C HIS A 98 -23.28 -6.26 -9.83
N HIS A 99 -23.66 -6.71 -11.03
CA HIS A 99 -24.23 -8.07 -11.19
C HIS A 99 -23.19 -9.19 -10.98
N THR A 100 -21.91 -8.83 -10.86
CA THR A 100 -20.78 -9.69 -10.48
C THR A 100 -20.00 -9.00 -9.39
N GLY A 101 -19.95 -9.60 -8.20
CA GLY A 101 -19.44 -9.02 -6.96
C GLY A 101 -20.57 -8.64 -5.99
N GLU A 102 -20.20 -8.49 -4.72
CA GLU A 102 -21.14 -8.21 -3.62
C GLU A 102 -20.84 -6.89 -2.90
N GLU A 103 -19.83 -6.17 -3.36
CA GLU A 103 -19.42 -4.89 -2.77
C GLU A 103 -20.31 -3.75 -3.28
N THR A 104 -20.62 -2.80 -2.39
CA THR A 104 -21.25 -1.53 -2.76
C THR A 104 -20.19 -0.48 -3.06
N HIS A 105 -20.33 0.16 -4.22
CA HIS A 105 -19.45 1.22 -4.71
C HIS A 105 -20.19 2.55 -4.78
N PHE A 106 -19.44 3.65 -4.56
CA PHE A 106 -19.95 5.01 -4.64
C PHE A 106 -19.39 5.69 -5.89
N TYR A 107 -20.28 6.22 -6.72
CA TYR A 107 -19.92 6.92 -7.95
C TYR A 107 -20.48 8.32 -7.99
N ILE A 108 -19.72 9.22 -8.63
CA ILE A 108 -20.20 10.55 -8.98
C ILE A 108 -19.95 10.75 -10.48
N ALA A 109 -21.01 10.94 -11.25
CA ALA A 109 -20.93 11.29 -12.66
C ALA A 109 -21.11 12.79 -12.83
N VAL A 110 -20.16 13.45 -13.50
CA VAL A 110 -20.18 14.90 -13.74
C VAL A 110 -19.98 15.22 -15.22
N PRO A 111 -20.46 16.37 -15.72
CA PRO A 111 -20.08 16.83 -17.05
C PRO A 111 -18.55 16.93 -17.18
N LYS A 112 -17.98 16.49 -18.32
CA LYS A 112 -16.53 16.52 -18.57
C LYS A 112 -15.89 17.88 -18.31
N SER A 113 -16.59 18.97 -18.61
CA SER A 113 -16.14 20.35 -18.37
C SER A 113 -15.92 20.70 -16.89
N ASN A 114 -16.42 19.88 -15.97
CA ASN A 114 -16.41 20.12 -14.53
C ASN A 114 -15.54 19.11 -13.76
N GLU A 115 -14.87 18.18 -14.44
CA GLU A 115 -14.04 17.12 -13.82
C GLU A 115 -13.08 17.69 -12.77
N ASP A 116 -12.16 18.57 -13.19
CA ASP A 116 -11.10 19.10 -12.32
C ASP A 116 -11.66 19.86 -11.11
N ILE A 117 -12.76 20.58 -11.28
CA ILE A 117 -13.36 21.39 -10.20
C ILE A 117 -13.96 20.47 -9.15
N ILE A 118 -14.69 19.44 -9.59
CA ILE A 118 -15.38 18.51 -8.68
C ILE A 118 -14.39 17.60 -7.98
N GLU A 119 -13.38 17.11 -8.70
CA GLU A 119 -12.29 16.33 -8.13
C GLU A 119 -11.56 17.12 -7.03
N LYS A 120 -11.19 18.38 -7.28
CA LYS A 120 -10.58 19.28 -6.28
C LYS A 120 -11.50 19.52 -5.09
N GLN A 121 -12.81 19.68 -5.32
CA GLN A 121 -13.78 19.90 -4.25
C GLN A 121 -13.93 18.66 -3.36
N ILE A 122 -13.97 17.45 -3.94
CA ILE A 122 -13.97 16.19 -3.19
C ILE A 122 -12.69 16.10 -2.35
N TYR A 123 -11.52 16.35 -2.93
CA TYR A 123 -10.25 16.33 -2.19
C TYR A 123 -10.12 17.40 -1.11
N SER A 124 -10.80 18.53 -1.25
CA SER A 124 -10.82 19.59 -0.22
C SER A 124 -11.65 19.19 1.00
N LEU A 125 -12.73 18.44 0.80
CA LEU A 125 -13.66 18.01 1.86
C LEU A 125 -13.30 16.63 2.44
N TYR A 126 -12.75 15.76 1.60
CA TYR A 126 -12.30 14.40 1.92
C TYR A 126 -10.83 14.22 1.49
N PRO A 127 -9.85 14.78 2.24
CA PRO A 127 -8.45 14.78 1.84
C PRO A 127 -7.83 13.40 1.62
N THR A 128 -8.35 12.41 2.33
CA THR A 128 -7.90 11.01 2.33
C THR A 128 -8.68 10.11 1.37
N ALA A 129 -9.66 10.64 0.64
CA ALA A 129 -10.39 9.87 -0.37
C ALA A 129 -9.50 9.52 -1.57
N GLU A 130 -9.82 8.44 -2.26
CA GLU A 130 -9.31 8.13 -3.61
C GLU A 130 -10.43 8.43 -4.60
N VAL A 131 -10.13 9.29 -5.58
CA VAL A 131 -11.02 9.62 -6.69
C VAL A 131 -10.37 9.05 -7.95
N SER A 132 -11.06 8.16 -8.64
CA SER A 132 -10.53 7.47 -9.82
C SER A 132 -11.57 7.48 -10.94
N LYS A 133 -11.14 7.72 -12.18
CA LYS A 133 -12.04 7.59 -13.34
C LYS A 133 -12.39 6.12 -13.53
N ALA A 134 -13.69 5.82 -13.56
CA ALA A 134 -14.21 4.48 -13.72
C ALA A 134 -14.74 4.25 -15.14
N LYS A 135 -14.62 3.01 -15.61
CA LYS A 135 -15.46 2.53 -16.71
C LYS A 135 -16.90 2.40 -16.19
N ASP A 136 -17.88 2.53 -17.08
CA ASP A 136 -19.27 2.39 -16.66
C ASP A 136 -19.52 1.00 -16.07
N TYR A 137 -20.38 0.93 -15.05
CA TYR A 137 -20.67 -0.31 -14.35
C TYR A 137 -21.97 -0.94 -14.86
N ASN A 138 -22.13 -2.24 -14.63
CA ASN A 138 -23.34 -2.97 -14.99
C ASN A 138 -23.97 -3.63 -13.75
N ILE A 139 -25.25 -3.35 -13.53
CA ILE A 139 -26.07 -4.03 -12.51
C ILE A 139 -27.00 -5.07 -13.11
N PHE A 140 -27.15 -5.10 -14.44
CA PHE A 140 -28.13 -5.92 -15.12
C PHE A 140 -27.60 -7.33 -15.34
N ASN A 141 -28.37 -8.32 -14.87
CA ASN A 141 -28.15 -9.71 -15.22
C ASN A 141 -28.56 -9.94 -16.69
N PRO A 142 -27.66 -10.39 -17.58
CA PRO A 142 -27.94 -10.56 -19.01
C PRO A 142 -29.10 -11.51 -19.34
N GLN A 143 -29.37 -12.47 -18.46
CA GLN A 143 -30.42 -13.49 -18.62
C GLN A 143 -31.55 -13.33 -17.58
N GLY A 144 -31.51 -12.25 -16.80
CA GLY A 144 -32.41 -12.03 -15.68
C GLY A 144 -33.55 -11.08 -15.99
N ALA A 145 -34.20 -10.65 -14.92
CA ALA A 145 -35.24 -9.63 -14.93
C ALA A 145 -34.75 -8.34 -14.26
N THR A 146 -35.46 -7.25 -14.53
CA THR A 146 -35.20 -5.93 -13.94
C THR A 146 -36.46 -5.45 -13.24
N ALA A 147 -36.31 -4.78 -12.10
CA ALA A 147 -37.39 -4.04 -11.44
C ALA A 147 -36.88 -2.65 -11.04
N GLY A 148 -37.74 -1.64 -11.07
CA GLY A 148 -37.33 -0.29 -10.70
C GLY A 148 -38.48 0.65 -10.35
N ALA A 149 -38.11 1.72 -9.64
CA ALA A 149 -39.04 2.74 -9.16
C ALA A 149 -38.39 4.13 -9.16
N TYR A 150 -39.23 5.17 -9.27
CA TYR A 150 -38.85 6.53 -8.91
C TYR A 150 -39.32 6.82 -7.48
N LEU A 151 -38.48 7.44 -6.65
CA LEU A 151 -38.98 8.01 -5.40
C LEU A 151 -39.63 9.37 -5.64
N SER A 152 -40.72 9.61 -4.92
CA SER A 152 -41.44 10.88 -4.91
C SER A 152 -41.90 11.20 -3.49
N TYR A 153 -42.29 12.45 -3.25
CA TYR A 153 -42.88 12.83 -1.96
C TYR A 153 -44.32 12.33 -1.80
N ASN A 154 -44.73 12.11 -0.55
CA ASN A 154 -46.12 11.85 -0.18
C ASN A 154 -46.97 13.14 -0.21
N ALA A 155 -46.37 14.27 0.14
CA ALA A 155 -46.98 15.60 0.16
C ALA A 155 -46.21 16.59 -0.74
N ASP A 156 -46.57 17.88 -0.68
CA ASP A 156 -45.90 18.90 -1.48
C ASP A 156 -44.41 19.03 -1.14
N SER A 157 -43.58 19.26 -2.16
CA SER A 157 -42.12 19.38 -2.04
C SER A 157 -41.64 20.53 -1.13
N ILE A 158 -42.50 21.49 -0.79
CA ILE A 158 -42.16 22.55 0.18
C ILE A 158 -41.98 22.00 1.61
N LEU A 159 -42.63 20.88 1.93
CA LEU A 159 -42.50 20.21 3.22
C LEU A 159 -41.27 19.28 3.20
N PRO A 160 -40.42 19.31 4.25
CA PRO A 160 -39.26 18.45 4.32
C PRO A 160 -39.59 17.02 4.76
N ILE A 161 -38.72 16.09 4.42
CA ILE A 161 -38.66 14.76 5.05
C ILE A 161 -37.88 14.78 6.37
N ARG A 162 -37.88 13.65 7.10
CA ARG A 162 -37.03 13.47 8.27
C ARG A 162 -35.58 13.39 7.79
N THR A 163 -34.73 14.29 8.27
CA THR A 163 -33.32 14.37 7.88
C THR A 163 -32.40 13.75 8.93
N TYR A 164 -31.13 13.55 8.56
CA TYR A 164 -30.09 13.03 9.46
C TYR A 164 -29.92 13.86 10.74
N GLN A 165 -30.31 15.14 10.74
CA GLN A 165 -30.31 15.99 11.94
C GLN A 165 -31.25 15.48 13.02
N LYS A 166 -32.38 14.88 12.64
CA LYS A 166 -33.43 14.32 13.52
C LYS A 166 -33.31 12.80 13.72
N LEU A 167 -32.24 12.18 13.22
CA LEU A 167 -31.95 10.76 13.39
C LEU A 167 -30.80 10.59 14.38
N GLU A 168 -30.81 9.48 15.10
CA GLU A 168 -29.82 9.18 16.15
C GLU A 168 -28.56 8.51 15.58
N SER A 169 -28.68 7.80 14.45
CA SER A 169 -27.60 7.11 13.77
C SER A 169 -27.58 7.42 12.28
N ASP A 170 -26.49 7.05 11.60
CA ASP A 170 -26.35 7.17 10.15
C ASP A 170 -27.53 6.56 9.37
N PRO A 171 -28.38 7.38 8.72
CA PRO A 171 -29.54 6.90 7.96
C PRO A 171 -29.18 6.04 6.74
N MET A 172 -28.01 6.24 6.14
CA MET A 172 -27.58 5.48 4.95
C MET A 172 -27.31 4.02 5.29
N GLY A 173 -27.07 3.68 6.56
CA GLY A 173 -26.86 2.32 7.04
C GLY A 173 -28.01 1.37 6.67
N GLY A 174 -29.26 1.85 6.71
CA GLY A 174 -30.42 1.06 6.29
C GLY A 174 -30.43 0.70 4.80
N ILE A 175 -30.08 1.67 3.95
CA ILE A 175 -29.97 1.48 2.49
C ILE A 175 -28.85 0.49 2.17
N LEU A 176 -27.67 0.71 2.75
CA LEU A 176 -26.52 -0.16 2.56
C LEU A 176 -26.74 -1.58 3.09
N THR A 177 -27.50 -1.73 4.17
CA THR A 177 -27.89 -3.07 4.68
C THR A 177 -28.73 -3.82 3.65
N ALA A 178 -29.66 -3.13 2.98
CA ALA A 178 -30.43 -3.75 1.89
C ALA A 178 -29.53 -4.18 0.73
N MET A 179 -28.53 -3.36 0.37
CA MET A 179 -27.53 -3.70 -0.66
C MET A 179 -26.61 -4.86 -0.27
N SER A 180 -26.30 -5.01 1.02
CA SER A 180 -25.36 -6.05 1.51
C SER A 180 -25.89 -7.48 1.40
N LYS A 181 -27.22 -7.64 1.26
CA LYS A 181 -27.92 -8.93 1.16
C LYS A 181 -27.94 -9.52 -0.26
N LEU A 182 -27.42 -8.79 -1.25
CA LEU A 182 -27.36 -9.30 -2.63
C LEU A 182 -26.35 -10.45 -2.74
N GLN A 183 -26.68 -11.41 -3.60
CA GLN A 183 -25.77 -12.49 -3.99
C GLN A 183 -24.64 -11.95 -4.87
N ALA A 184 -23.46 -12.55 -4.75
CA ALA A 184 -22.28 -12.12 -5.50
C ALA A 184 -22.43 -12.31 -7.02
N ASP A 185 -23.21 -13.29 -7.47
CA ASP A 185 -23.39 -13.56 -8.89
C ASP A 185 -24.85 -13.45 -9.30
N GLY A 186 -25.11 -12.63 -10.32
CA GLY A 186 -26.40 -12.54 -10.98
C GLY A 186 -27.44 -11.64 -10.30
N GLU A 187 -27.13 -11.03 -9.16
CA GLU A 187 -27.94 -9.98 -8.52
C GLU A 187 -27.19 -8.65 -8.57
N GLY A 188 -27.89 -7.57 -8.91
CA GLY A 188 -27.34 -6.23 -8.94
C GLY A 188 -28.38 -5.20 -8.56
N ALA A 189 -27.95 -4.09 -7.94
CA ALA A 189 -28.85 -3.01 -7.58
C ALA A 189 -28.13 -1.67 -7.56
N ALA A 190 -28.85 -0.60 -7.88
CA ALA A 190 -28.35 0.75 -7.77
C ALA A 190 -29.41 1.73 -7.28
N MET A 191 -28.95 2.67 -6.45
CA MET A 191 -29.65 3.93 -6.23
C MET A 191 -28.92 5.02 -7.04
N GLN A 192 -29.66 5.74 -7.87
CA GLN A 192 -29.15 6.86 -8.68
C GLN A 192 -29.92 8.14 -8.33
N VAL A 193 -29.19 9.14 -7.86
CA VAL A 193 -29.71 10.45 -7.47
C VAL A 193 -29.15 11.50 -8.43
N LEU A 194 -29.95 11.93 -9.41
CA LEU A 194 -29.55 13.02 -10.30
C LEU A 194 -29.99 14.35 -9.69
N ILE A 195 -29.06 15.28 -9.56
CA ILE A 195 -29.31 16.60 -8.99
C ILE A 195 -29.00 17.70 -10.00
N ARG A 196 -29.91 18.68 -10.09
CA ARG A 196 -29.78 19.84 -10.96
C ARG A 196 -30.10 21.10 -10.16
N PRO A 197 -29.26 22.15 -10.20
CA PRO A 197 -29.53 23.36 -9.43
C PRO A 197 -30.93 23.91 -9.73
N SER A 198 -31.76 24.07 -8.70
CA SER A 198 -33.11 24.60 -8.87
C SER A 198 -33.09 26.13 -8.98
N HIS A 199 -34.07 26.74 -9.65
CA HIS A 199 -34.28 28.20 -9.63
C HIS A 199 -34.61 28.68 -8.19
N ALA A 200 -33.58 29.08 -7.45
CA ALA A 200 -33.60 29.26 -6.00
C ALA A 200 -34.50 30.43 -5.52
N ASP A 201 -34.56 31.53 -6.26
CA ASP A 201 -35.18 32.77 -5.78
C ASP A 201 -36.72 32.72 -5.77
N ALA A 202 -37.32 32.17 -6.83
CA ALA A 202 -38.77 32.06 -6.94
C ALA A 202 -39.34 31.12 -5.87
N LYS A 203 -38.64 30.02 -5.56
CA LYS A 203 -39.10 29.01 -4.60
C LYS A 203 -38.90 29.43 -3.15
N LYS A 204 -37.81 30.13 -2.82
CA LYS A 204 -37.63 30.74 -1.48
C LYS A 204 -38.73 31.77 -1.20
N SER A 205 -39.07 32.60 -2.20
CA SER A 205 -40.18 33.54 -2.09
C SER A 205 -41.53 32.84 -1.90
N PHE A 206 -41.74 31.69 -2.55
CA PHE A 206 -42.94 30.89 -2.42
C PHE A 206 -43.07 30.25 -1.03
N ALA A 207 -41.98 29.68 -0.50
CA ALA A 207 -41.95 29.16 0.86
C ALA A 207 -42.27 30.22 1.91
N VAL A 208 -41.69 31.42 1.77
CA VAL A 208 -42.00 32.57 2.64
C VAL A 208 -43.48 32.97 2.56
N LYS A 209 -44.09 32.94 1.36
CA LYS A 209 -45.53 33.22 1.20
C LYS A 209 -46.39 32.19 1.90
N VAL A 210 -46.10 30.90 1.74
CA VAL A 210 -46.84 29.82 2.40
C VAL A 210 -46.70 29.94 3.92
N SER A 211 -45.48 30.14 4.44
CA SER A 211 -45.24 30.36 5.87
C SER A 211 -46.01 31.56 6.41
N ARG A 212 -46.12 32.66 5.65
CA ARG A 212 -46.87 33.86 6.06
C ARG A 212 -48.37 33.60 6.14
N GLU A 213 -48.94 32.89 5.17
CA GLU A 213 -50.37 32.52 5.20
C GLU A 213 -50.64 31.57 6.39
N MET A 214 -49.73 30.63 6.68
CA MET A 214 -49.85 29.77 7.87
C MET A 214 -49.76 30.55 9.18
N GLN A 215 -48.84 31.52 9.28
CA GLN A 215 -48.76 32.44 10.42
C GLN A 215 -50.03 33.30 10.58
N SER A 216 -50.76 33.51 9.48
CA SER A 216 -52.05 34.21 9.48
C SER A 216 -53.21 33.30 9.90
N GLY A 217 -52.95 32.07 10.36
CA GLY A 217 -53.93 31.14 10.93
C GLY A 217 -54.60 30.19 9.94
N TYR A 218 -54.09 30.07 8.70
CA TYR A 218 -54.57 29.10 7.72
C TYR A 218 -53.83 27.76 7.84
N GLN A 219 -54.55 26.64 7.64
CA GLN A 219 -53.91 25.33 7.57
C GLN A 219 -53.01 25.21 6.33
N PHE A 220 -52.01 24.34 6.35
CA PHE A 220 -51.03 24.19 5.29
C PHE A 220 -51.62 24.11 3.87
N ASN A 221 -52.63 23.24 3.65
CA ASN A 221 -53.25 23.07 2.33
C ASN A 221 -53.98 24.34 1.83
N GLU A 222 -54.54 25.13 2.74
CA GLU A 222 -55.20 26.40 2.42
C GLU A 222 -54.16 27.50 2.18
N ALA A 223 -53.14 27.60 3.03
CA ALA A 223 -52.01 28.49 2.88
C ALA A 223 -51.28 28.27 1.55
N LEU A 224 -51.10 27.01 1.14
CA LEU A 224 -50.52 26.64 -0.15
C LEU A 224 -51.38 27.15 -1.32
N LYS A 225 -52.70 26.91 -1.28
CA LYS A 225 -53.62 27.39 -2.32
C LYS A 225 -53.62 28.91 -2.43
N ARG A 226 -53.61 29.62 -1.30
CA ARG A 226 -53.58 31.09 -1.23
C ARG A 226 -52.24 31.68 -1.69
N ALA A 227 -51.13 30.99 -1.43
CA ALA A 227 -49.82 31.39 -1.93
C ALA A 227 -49.70 31.25 -3.46
N ILE A 228 -50.34 30.23 -4.05
CA ILE A 228 -50.40 30.03 -5.51
C ILE A 228 -51.40 31.01 -6.14
N HIS A 229 -52.57 31.16 -5.53
CA HIS A 229 -53.66 32.02 -5.99
C HIS A 229 -54.04 33.00 -4.87
N PRO A 230 -53.35 34.16 -4.78
CA PRO A 230 -53.71 35.17 -3.80
C PRO A 230 -55.16 35.59 -4.00
N PRO A 231 -55.98 35.66 -2.94
CA PRO A 231 -57.36 36.09 -3.08
C PRO A 231 -57.41 37.49 -3.71
N LYS A 232 -58.25 37.66 -4.74
CA LYS A 232 -58.50 38.98 -5.32
C LYS A 232 -59.02 39.91 -4.21
N PRO A 233 -58.58 41.18 -4.13
CA PRO A 233 -59.19 42.13 -3.20
C PRO A 233 -60.69 42.16 -3.49
N LYS A 234 -61.51 41.79 -2.50
CA LYS A 234 -62.98 41.87 -2.63
C LYS A 234 -63.32 43.35 -2.84
N THR A 235 -63.85 43.73 -3.99
CA THR A 235 -64.66 44.94 -4.10
C THR A 235 -65.79 44.78 -3.09
N GLN A 236 -65.83 45.65 -2.08
CA GLN A 236 -66.85 45.60 -1.04
C GLN A 236 -68.23 45.78 -1.69
N ASP A 237 -69.04 44.73 -1.63
CA ASP A 237 -70.46 44.81 -1.91
C ASP A 237 -71.13 45.40 -0.65
N PRO A 238 -71.73 46.61 -0.70
CA PRO A 238 -72.23 47.31 0.49
C PRO A 238 -73.30 46.54 1.28
N ASN A 239 -73.89 45.49 0.71
CA ASN A 239 -75.02 44.74 1.29
C ASN A 239 -74.68 43.34 1.81
N LYS A 240 -73.40 42.97 1.94
CA LYS A 240 -72.98 41.73 2.63
C LYS A 240 -72.12 42.05 3.84
N SER A 241 -72.61 41.71 5.03
CA SER A 241 -71.80 41.66 6.25
C SER A 241 -70.56 40.80 5.99
N PRO A 242 -69.34 41.26 6.35
CA PRO A 242 -68.16 40.45 6.17
C PRO A 242 -68.26 39.23 7.10
N GLU A 243 -68.44 38.04 6.51
CA GLU A 243 -68.04 36.80 7.18
C GLU A 243 -66.53 36.90 7.44
N GLN A 244 -66.17 37.31 8.66
CA GLN A 244 -64.84 37.12 9.18
C GLN A 244 -64.68 35.63 9.44
N GLU A 245 -64.11 34.89 8.48
CA GLU A 245 -63.39 33.66 8.80
C GLU A 245 -62.33 34.05 9.84
N LYS A 246 -62.62 33.81 11.12
CA LYS A 246 -61.63 34.04 12.19
C LYS A 246 -60.47 33.09 11.90
N PRO A 247 -59.26 33.59 11.62
CA PRO A 247 -58.12 32.71 11.45
C PRO A 247 -57.89 31.94 12.75
N ARG A 248 -57.65 30.64 12.61
CA ARG A 248 -57.38 29.74 13.72
C ARG A 248 -56.15 30.23 14.49
N ILE A 249 -56.13 30.06 15.81
CA ILE A 249 -54.90 30.27 16.61
C ILE A 249 -53.86 29.25 16.11
N VAL A 250 -52.69 29.75 15.67
CA VAL A 250 -51.57 28.92 15.22
C VAL A 250 -51.19 27.97 16.36
N THR A 251 -51.24 26.66 16.10
CA THR A 251 -50.90 25.65 17.11
C THR A 251 -49.39 25.41 17.16
N PRO A 252 -48.83 24.85 18.25
CA PRO A 252 -47.42 24.46 18.29
C PRO A 252 -47.00 23.54 17.13
N ALA A 253 -47.91 22.67 16.68
CA ALA A 253 -47.67 21.81 15.51
C ALA A 253 -47.57 22.63 14.20
N ASP A 254 -48.40 23.68 14.05
CA ASP A 254 -48.31 24.58 12.90
C ASP A 254 -46.99 25.39 12.93
N GLU A 255 -46.53 25.81 14.11
CA GLU A 255 -45.23 26.49 14.28
C GLU A 255 -44.05 25.59 13.90
N GLU A 256 -44.09 24.30 14.27
CA GLU A 256 -43.06 23.33 13.86
C GLU A 256 -43.01 23.16 12.34
N ILE A 257 -44.17 23.08 11.68
CA ILE A 257 -44.25 22.99 10.21
C ILE A 257 -43.71 24.26 9.56
N ILE A 258 -44.08 25.45 10.06
CA ILE A 258 -43.56 26.74 9.56
C ILE A 258 -42.03 26.78 9.70
N LYS A 259 -41.49 26.37 10.84
CA LYS A 259 -40.04 26.30 11.09
C LYS A 259 -39.36 25.31 10.15
N ALA A 260 -39.98 24.16 9.89
CA ALA A 260 -39.47 23.15 8.97
C ALA A 260 -39.41 23.63 7.51
N ILE A 261 -40.47 24.33 7.05
CA ILE A 261 -40.51 24.99 5.73
C ILE A 261 -39.40 26.04 5.62
N GLY A 262 -39.27 26.90 6.64
CA GLY A 262 -38.23 27.93 6.69
C GLY A 262 -36.81 27.32 6.66
N GLY A 263 -36.61 26.23 7.40
CA GLY A 263 -35.35 25.47 7.42
C GLY A 263 -34.98 24.96 6.03
N LYS A 264 -35.88 24.22 5.37
CA LYS A 264 -35.66 23.70 4.00
C LYS A 264 -35.40 24.81 2.98
N ALA A 265 -36.16 25.91 3.04
CA ALA A 265 -36.03 27.04 2.12
C ALA A 265 -34.75 27.87 2.34
N SER A 266 -34.12 27.78 3.53
CA SER A 266 -32.86 28.46 3.82
C SER A 266 -31.63 27.76 3.22
N LYS A 267 -31.75 26.47 2.92
CA LYS A 267 -30.70 25.64 2.33
C LYS A 267 -30.67 25.76 0.80
N GLN A 268 -29.60 25.26 0.19
CA GLN A 268 -29.56 25.09 -1.27
C GLN A 268 -30.51 23.96 -1.68
N ASN A 269 -31.28 24.19 -2.75
CA ASN A 269 -32.27 23.25 -3.23
C ASN A 269 -31.96 22.82 -4.67
N PHE A 270 -32.21 21.54 -4.96
CA PHE A 270 -32.00 20.92 -6.26
C PHE A 270 -33.33 20.35 -6.78
N ASP A 271 -33.48 20.37 -8.10
CA ASP A 271 -34.41 19.48 -8.79
C ASP A 271 -33.76 18.10 -8.87
N VAL A 272 -34.43 17.07 -8.33
CA VAL A 272 -33.86 15.75 -8.10
C VAL A 272 -34.69 14.66 -8.76
N ASN A 273 -34.01 13.68 -9.36
CA ASN A 273 -34.57 12.37 -9.69
C ASN A 273 -33.90 11.33 -8.79
N VAL A 274 -34.68 10.59 -8.01
CA VAL A 274 -34.17 9.45 -7.25
C VAL A 274 -34.72 8.17 -7.85
N ARG A 275 -33.83 7.27 -8.25
CA ARG A 275 -34.15 6.02 -8.93
C ARG A 275 -33.62 4.85 -8.14
N LEU A 276 -34.44 3.83 -8.02
CA LEU A 276 -34.06 2.53 -7.49
C LEU A 276 -34.17 1.54 -8.65
N VAL A 277 -33.08 0.87 -9.01
CA VAL A 277 -33.04 -0.10 -10.10
C VAL A 277 -32.38 -1.37 -9.58
N THR A 278 -32.99 -2.51 -9.87
CA THR A 278 -32.57 -3.81 -9.37
C THR A 278 -32.65 -4.84 -10.50
N SER A 279 -31.78 -5.83 -10.47
CA SER A 279 -31.77 -6.94 -11.40
C SER A 279 -31.40 -8.23 -10.70
N ALA A 280 -32.03 -9.32 -11.09
CA ALA A 280 -31.80 -10.65 -10.55
C ALA A 280 -32.11 -11.71 -11.61
N SER A 281 -31.80 -12.98 -11.33
CA SER A 281 -32.12 -14.11 -12.20
C SER A 281 -33.62 -14.32 -12.47
N SER A 282 -34.51 -13.79 -11.63
CA SER A 282 -35.97 -13.87 -11.80
C SER A 282 -36.66 -12.56 -11.45
N GLU A 283 -37.84 -12.33 -12.05
CA GLU A 283 -38.65 -11.13 -11.80
C GLU A 283 -39.09 -11.03 -10.34
N ILE A 284 -39.48 -12.15 -9.73
CA ILE A 284 -39.87 -12.22 -8.31
C ILE A 284 -38.71 -11.75 -7.44
N ARG A 285 -37.50 -12.23 -7.70
CA ARG A 285 -36.33 -11.85 -6.91
C ARG A 285 -35.94 -10.39 -7.12
N ALA A 286 -35.99 -9.87 -8.34
CA ALA A 286 -35.74 -8.46 -8.62
C ALA A 286 -36.72 -7.55 -7.86
N GLN A 287 -38.02 -7.91 -7.85
CA GLN A 287 -39.05 -7.18 -7.09
C GLN A 287 -38.84 -7.26 -5.57
N GLN A 288 -38.35 -8.39 -5.04
CA GLN A 288 -38.00 -8.52 -3.62
C GLN A 288 -36.85 -7.59 -3.23
N ILE A 289 -35.79 -7.55 -4.05
CA ILE A 289 -34.66 -6.65 -3.80
C ILE A 289 -35.12 -5.18 -3.85
N LEU A 290 -35.98 -4.84 -4.81
CA LEU A 290 -36.58 -3.50 -4.89
C LEU A 290 -37.40 -3.18 -3.63
N GLN A 291 -38.21 -4.14 -3.14
CA GLN A 291 -38.99 -3.96 -1.93
C GLN A 291 -38.13 -3.72 -0.68
N ASP A 292 -37.00 -4.42 -0.56
CA ASP A 292 -36.04 -4.20 0.53
C ASP A 292 -35.45 -2.78 0.48
N PHE A 293 -35.12 -2.29 -0.72
CA PHE A 293 -34.71 -0.90 -0.92
C PHE A 293 -35.80 0.07 -0.49
N GLU A 294 -37.05 -0.13 -0.93
CA GLU A 294 -38.19 0.73 -0.57
C GLU A 294 -38.38 0.82 0.94
N GLY A 295 -38.28 -0.32 1.65
CA GLY A 295 -38.37 -0.39 3.10
C GLY A 295 -37.33 0.47 3.83
N SER A 296 -36.14 0.60 3.25
CA SER A 296 -35.06 1.42 3.83
C SER A 296 -35.35 2.93 3.81
N PHE A 297 -36.30 3.41 2.99
CA PHE A 297 -36.67 4.83 2.92
C PHE A 297 -37.78 5.23 3.89
N VAL A 298 -38.43 4.27 4.56
CA VAL A 298 -39.53 4.56 5.51
C VAL A 298 -39.04 5.45 6.66
N GLN A 299 -37.80 5.29 7.10
CA GLN A 299 -37.16 6.07 8.18
C GLN A 299 -37.11 7.59 7.90
N PHE A 300 -37.22 8.01 6.64
CA PHE A 300 -37.25 9.41 6.24
C PHE A 300 -38.64 10.05 6.34
N SER A 301 -39.65 9.31 6.81
CA SER A 301 -41.00 9.85 6.96
C SER A 301 -41.11 10.67 8.26
N LEU A 302 -41.62 11.90 8.14
CA LEU A 302 -42.14 12.68 9.25
C LEU A 302 -43.66 12.48 9.29
N PRO A 303 -44.22 11.91 10.39
CA PRO A 303 -45.66 11.76 10.54
C PRO A 303 -46.40 13.07 10.28
N ASP A 304 -47.49 13.01 9.52
CA ASP A 304 -48.36 14.14 9.18
C ASP A 304 -47.70 15.33 8.46
N VAL A 305 -46.45 15.20 8.02
CA VAL A 305 -45.71 16.25 7.27
C VAL A 305 -45.37 15.79 5.87
N ASN A 306 -44.37 14.92 5.72
CA ASN A 306 -43.94 14.41 4.42
C ASN A 306 -43.14 13.11 4.58
N GLY A 307 -43.04 12.35 3.49
CA GLY A 307 -42.29 11.10 3.42
C GLY A 307 -41.94 10.78 1.98
N LEU A 308 -41.11 9.76 1.78
CA LEU A 308 -40.78 9.25 0.45
C LEU A 308 -41.63 8.02 0.16
N LYS A 309 -42.15 7.93 -1.07
CA LYS A 309 -42.79 6.74 -1.63
C LYS A 309 -42.13 6.33 -2.93
N ALA A 310 -42.07 5.02 -3.16
CA ALA A 310 -41.58 4.46 -4.40
C ALA A 310 -42.73 4.21 -5.39
N ASN A 311 -42.64 4.82 -6.56
CA ASN A 311 -43.56 4.59 -7.67
C ASN A 311 -42.96 3.50 -8.55
N ARG A 312 -43.34 2.23 -8.28
CA ARG A 312 -42.91 1.08 -9.09
C ARG A 312 -43.40 1.22 -10.53
N LEU A 313 -42.53 0.89 -11.48
CA LEU A 313 -42.83 0.95 -12.91
C LEU A 313 -42.83 -0.45 -13.52
N THR A 314 -43.67 -0.65 -14.55
CA THR A 314 -43.77 -1.90 -15.31
C THR A 314 -43.85 -1.62 -16.81
N GLY A 315 -43.56 -2.63 -17.63
CA GLY A 315 -43.61 -2.55 -19.10
C GLY A 315 -42.78 -1.40 -19.68
N ARG A 316 -43.34 -0.67 -20.66
CA ARG A 316 -42.64 0.43 -21.35
C ARG A 316 -42.15 1.54 -20.42
N ALA A 317 -42.80 1.75 -19.29
CA ALA A 317 -42.35 2.76 -18.31
C ALA A 317 -41.07 2.30 -17.61
N LEU A 318 -40.97 1.01 -17.30
CA LEU A 318 -39.75 0.40 -16.76
C LEU A 318 -38.62 0.42 -17.80
N ASP A 319 -38.90 0.08 -19.06
CA ASP A 319 -37.90 0.17 -20.15
C ASP A 319 -37.32 1.59 -20.27
N LYS A 320 -38.19 2.60 -20.18
CA LYS A 320 -37.79 4.02 -20.18
C LYS A 320 -36.92 4.36 -18.95
N LEU A 321 -37.27 3.85 -17.76
CA LEU A 321 -36.46 4.05 -16.55
C LEU A 321 -35.08 3.41 -16.73
N THR A 322 -35.01 2.16 -17.21
CA THR A 322 -33.75 1.43 -17.46
C THR A 322 -32.86 2.18 -18.47
N TYR A 323 -33.45 2.68 -19.56
CA TYR A 323 -32.75 3.53 -20.53
C TYR A 323 -32.25 4.83 -19.89
N ASN A 324 -33.11 5.55 -19.19
CA ASN A 324 -32.75 6.79 -18.51
C ASN A 324 -31.69 6.58 -17.43
N PHE A 325 -31.70 5.45 -16.73
CA PHE A 325 -30.70 5.05 -15.74
C PHE A 325 -29.35 4.84 -16.40
N SER A 326 -29.31 4.00 -17.43
CA SER A 326 -28.08 3.62 -18.14
C SER A 326 -27.39 4.84 -18.77
N PHE A 327 -28.18 5.75 -19.34
CA PHE A 327 -27.69 6.99 -19.94
C PHE A 327 -27.74 8.18 -18.98
N ARG A 328 -27.99 8.01 -17.68
CA ARG A 328 -28.06 9.10 -16.69
C ARG A 328 -28.90 10.31 -17.17
N LEU A 329 -30.02 10.08 -17.86
CA LEU A 329 -30.85 11.13 -18.45
C LEU A 329 -31.83 11.67 -17.41
N PHE A 330 -31.87 12.98 -17.16
CA PHE A 330 -32.81 13.58 -16.21
C PHE A 330 -34.26 13.59 -16.75
N ASP A 331 -35.23 13.08 -15.98
CA ASP A 331 -36.66 13.10 -16.33
C ASP A 331 -37.38 14.21 -15.54
N ASN A 332 -37.76 15.28 -16.26
CA ASN A 332 -38.46 16.42 -15.66
C ASN A 332 -39.82 16.06 -15.06
N LYS A 333 -40.50 14.99 -15.52
CA LYS A 333 -41.80 14.58 -14.98
C LYS A 333 -41.69 13.91 -13.61
N GLN A 334 -40.51 13.37 -13.29
CA GLN A 334 -40.22 12.67 -12.03
C GLN A 334 -39.39 13.55 -11.09
N SER A 335 -39.28 14.85 -11.40
CA SER A 335 -38.48 15.80 -10.64
C SER A 335 -39.15 16.19 -9.33
N ILE A 336 -38.42 16.06 -8.22
CA ILE A 336 -38.84 16.54 -6.90
C ILE A 336 -37.81 17.54 -6.35
N MET A 337 -38.26 18.53 -5.59
CA MET A 337 -37.37 19.55 -5.05
C MET A 337 -36.89 19.16 -3.65
N MET A 338 -35.57 18.99 -3.51
CA MET A 338 -34.93 18.56 -2.28
C MET A 338 -33.83 19.54 -1.86
N SER A 339 -33.69 19.76 -0.56
CA SER A 339 -32.56 20.50 -0.01
C SER A 339 -31.30 19.63 0.06
N THR A 340 -30.14 20.26 0.17
CA THR A 340 -28.86 19.57 0.44
C THR A 340 -28.94 18.66 1.66
N GLU A 341 -29.65 19.08 2.71
CA GLU A 341 -29.80 18.31 3.95
C GLU A 341 -30.64 17.04 3.74
N GLU A 342 -31.70 17.12 2.93
CA GLU A 342 -32.53 15.96 2.59
C GLU A 342 -31.75 14.96 1.74
N ILE A 343 -31.01 15.42 0.74
CA ILE A 343 -30.19 14.56 -0.13
C ILE A 343 -29.06 13.91 0.68
N ALA A 344 -28.35 14.68 1.51
CA ALA A 344 -27.29 14.17 2.40
C ALA A 344 -27.82 13.16 3.44
N SER A 345 -29.13 13.11 3.67
CA SER A 345 -29.72 12.12 4.59
C SER A 345 -29.80 10.72 3.99
N PHE A 346 -29.76 10.55 2.67
CA PHE A 346 -29.77 9.21 2.05
C PHE A 346 -28.64 9.00 1.05
N TYR A 347 -27.84 10.02 0.74
CA TYR A 347 -26.61 9.90 -0.02
C TYR A 347 -25.52 10.79 0.57
N HIS A 348 -24.48 10.15 1.11
CA HIS A 348 -23.20 10.75 1.49
C HIS A 348 -22.10 9.69 1.32
N LEU A 349 -20.83 10.10 1.32
CA LEU A 349 -19.74 9.12 1.35
C LEU A 349 -19.74 8.37 2.70
N PRO A 350 -19.44 7.07 2.72
CA PRO A 350 -19.58 6.26 3.92
C PRO A 350 -18.64 6.76 5.03
N ILE A 351 -19.14 6.77 6.25
CA ILE A 351 -18.39 7.19 7.45
C ILE A 351 -17.91 5.97 8.23
N ALA A 352 -17.00 6.19 9.16
CA ALA A 352 -16.41 5.17 10.04
C ALA A 352 -17.46 4.23 10.68
N THR A 353 -18.59 4.80 11.11
CA THR A 353 -19.67 4.11 11.83
C THR A 353 -20.73 3.52 10.92
N THR A 354 -20.67 3.76 9.60
CA THR A 354 -21.63 3.20 8.66
C THR A 354 -21.59 1.67 8.76
N ALA A 355 -22.63 1.09 9.37
CA ALA A 355 -22.71 -0.31 9.78
C ALA A 355 -23.07 -1.24 8.62
N ALA A 356 -22.30 -1.21 7.53
CA ALA A 356 -22.55 -2.03 6.35
C ALA A 356 -21.33 -2.91 6.01
N PRO A 357 -21.45 -4.25 6.06
CA PRO A 357 -20.31 -5.17 5.96
C PRO A 357 -19.66 -5.23 4.57
N LYS A 358 -20.35 -4.77 3.51
CA LYS A 358 -19.92 -4.94 2.11
C LYS A 358 -19.69 -3.62 1.37
N VAL A 359 -19.36 -2.53 2.06
CA VAL A 359 -18.95 -1.28 1.39
C VAL A 359 -17.49 -1.38 0.95
N LYS A 360 -17.18 -0.98 -0.27
CA LYS A 360 -15.81 -0.95 -0.79
C LYS A 360 -15.01 0.25 -0.25
N PHE A 361 -14.48 0.13 0.96
CA PHE A 361 -13.57 1.12 1.55
C PHE A 361 -12.16 1.07 0.93
N LEU A 362 -11.39 2.14 1.13
CA LEU A 362 -9.94 2.06 0.97
C LEU A 362 -9.36 1.16 2.05
N LYS A 363 -8.55 0.20 1.61
CA LYS A 363 -7.83 -0.70 2.52
C LYS A 363 -6.77 0.04 3.31
N ALA A 364 -6.08 0.97 2.67
CA ALA A 364 -4.97 1.72 3.24
C ALA A 364 -4.88 3.13 2.60
N LYS A 365 -4.43 4.12 3.36
CA LYS A 365 -4.27 5.51 2.92
C LYS A 365 -3.13 5.67 1.91
N LEU A 366 -3.25 6.66 1.03
CA LEU A 366 -2.17 7.14 0.17
C LEU A 366 -1.79 8.56 0.61
N ALA A 367 -0.53 8.95 0.40
CA ALA A 367 -0.06 10.29 0.73
C ALA A 367 0.87 10.82 -0.37
N GLU A 368 0.84 12.14 -0.52
CA GLU A 368 1.79 12.85 -1.37
C GLU A 368 3.22 12.73 -0.82
N PRO A 369 4.23 12.65 -1.70
CA PRO A 369 5.61 12.67 -1.29
C PRO A 369 6.02 14.08 -0.84
N PRO A 370 7.08 14.20 -0.02
CA PRO A 370 7.60 15.50 0.38
C PRO A 370 8.16 16.26 -0.83
N PRO A 371 8.12 17.61 -0.84
CA PRO A 371 8.52 18.39 -2.01
C PRO A 371 10.04 18.42 -2.25
N ASN A 372 10.84 18.10 -1.24
CA ASN A 372 12.30 18.14 -1.28
C ASN A 372 12.93 16.83 -1.78
N LEU A 373 12.17 15.95 -2.44
CA LEU A 373 12.72 14.69 -2.96
C LEU A 373 13.88 14.90 -3.94
N PRO A 374 14.89 14.01 -3.91
CA PRO A 374 16.00 14.09 -4.84
C PRO A 374 15.55 13.79 -6.28
N GLN A 375 16.14 14.52 -7.23
CA GLN A 375 15.93 14.31 -8.67
C GLN A 375 16.91 13.28 -9.26
N GLU A 376 17.98 12.97 -8.53
CA GLU A 376 19.04 12.06 -8.93
C GLU A 376 19.14 10.87 -7.97
N GLY A 377 19.91 9.86 -8.37
CA GLY A 377 20.11 8.63 -7.61
C GLY A 377 19.19 7.48 -8.04
N ILE A 378 19.21 6.42 -7.25
CA ILE A 378 18.51 5.16 -7.54
C ILE A 378 17.01 5.33 -7.36
N ILE A 379 16.22 4.79 -8.29
CA ILE A 379 14.76 4.79 -8.19
C ILE A 379 14.35 3.68 -7.22
N ILE A 380 13.58 4.02 -6.19
CA ILE A 380 13.03 3.07 -5.21
C ILE A 380 11.58 2.69 -5.51
N GLY A 381 10.90 3.46 -6.37
CA GLY A 381 9.52 3.21 -6.80
C GLY A 381 8.89 4.48 -7.36
N ARG A 382 7.57 4.44 -7.54
CA ARG A 382 6.78 5.60 -7.97
C ARG A 382 5.68 5.89 -6.98
N ASN A 383 5.53 7.15 -6.59
CA ASN A 383 4.33 7.58 -5.88
C ASN A 383 3.24 7.82 -6.92
N ILE A 384 2.08 7.20 -6.71
CA ILE A 384 0.86 7.48 -7.47
C ILE A 384 -0.13 8.09 -6.50
N PHE A 385 -0.39 9.39 -6.65
CA PHE A 385 -1.28 10.14 -5.78
C PHE A 385 -2.11 11.11 -6.61
N ARG A 386 -3.44 11.02 -6.50
CA ARG A 386 -4.40 11.90 -7.20
C ARG A 386 -4.14 12.00 -8.72
N GLY A 387 -3.91 10.85 -9.34
CA GLY A 387 -3.65 10.74 -10.78
C GLY A 387 -2.28 11.24 -11.25
N GLN A 388 -1.46 11.78 -10.35
CA GLN A 388 -0.09 12.17 -10.64
C GLN A 388 0.87 11.05 -10.28
N GLU A 389 1.87 10.85 -11.14
CA GLU A 389 2.91 9.83 -10.96
C GLU A 389 4.26 10.53 -10.82
N LEU A 390 4.92 10.32 -9.69
CA LEU A 390 6.25 10.87 -9.41
C LEU A 390 7.23 9.73 -9.14
N SER A 391 8.37 9.75 -9.85
CA SER A 391 9.47 8.83 -9.58
C SER A 391 10.17 9.20 -8.28
N ILE A 392 10.31 8.23 -7.37
CA ILE A 392 10.91 8.41 -6.07
C ILE A 392 12.33 7.87 -6.10
N ARG A 393 13.28 8.74 -5.75
CA ARG A 393 14.70 8.44 -5.83
C ARG A 393 15.37 8.55 -4.47
N MET A 394 16.56 7.96 -4.37
CA MET A 394 17.41 7.98 -3.18
C MET A 394 18.86 8.23 -3.61
N THR A 395 19.51 9.21 -2.98
CA THR A 395 20.88 9.63 -3.30
C THR A 395 21.93 8.67 -2.76
N ASP A 396 23.17 8.72 -3.26
CA ASP A 396 24.22 7.78 -2.87
C ASP A 396 24.81 7.96 -1.45
N GLU A 397 25.23 9.14 -0.97
CA GLU A 397 24.26 10.03 -0.32
C GLU A 397 23.60 9.37 0.90
N ASP A 398 22.28 9.43 0.86
CA ASP A 398 21.39 8.84 1.86
C ASP A 398 21.52 7.30 1.92
N ARG A 399 21.93 6.62 0.83
CA ARG A 399 22.16 5.16 0.81
C ARG A 399 23.30 4.71 1.70
N ARG A 400 24.25 5.58 2.02
CA ARG A 400 25.30 5.32 3.02
C ARG A 400 24.76 5.18 4.44
N ARG A 401 23.49 5.53 4.67
CA ARG A 401 22.79 5.25 5.93
C ARG A 401 21.91 4.00 5.86
N HIS A 402 22.13 3.15 4.87
CA HIS A 402 21.45 1.86 4.71
C HIS A 402 19.95 1.98 4.43
N LEU A 403 19.38 0.87 3.94
CA LEU A 403 17.96 0.72 3.65
C LEU A 403 17.45 -0.57 4.32
N TYR A 404 16.41 -0.43 5.13
CA TYR A 404 15.72 -1.56 5.76
C TYR A 404 14.35 -1.77 5.10
N ILE A 405 14.09 -3.01 4.69
CA ILE A 405 12.86 -3.40 4.00
C ILE A 405 12.15 -4.47 4.84
N ILE A 406 10.90 -4.23 5.24
CA ILE A 406 10.10 -5.20 6.00
C ILE A 406 8.78 -5.50 5.29
N GLY A 407 8.28 -6.72 5.43
CA GLY A 407 7.03 -7.15 4.84
C GLY A 407 6.83 -8.65 4.81
N GLN A 408 5.59 -9.11 4.86
CA GLN A 408 5.25 -10.54 4.73
C GLN A 408 5.71 -11.12 3.38
N THR A 409 5.75 -12.45 3.28
CA THR A 409 6.08 -13.15 2.02
C THR A 409 5.12 -12.76 0.89
N GLY A 410 5.65 -12.59 -0.32
CA GLY A 410 4.86 -12.25 -1.52
C GLY A 410 4.37 -10.81 -1.61
N THR A 411 4.76 -9.92 -0.68
CA THR A 411 4.29 -8.53 -0.66
C THR A 411 5.05 -7.60 -1.61
N GLY A 412 6.28 -7.94 -2.01
CA GLY A 412 7.07 -7.16 -2.98
C GLY A 412 8.52 -6.84 -2.60
N LYS A 413 8.99 -7.26 -1.41
CA LYS A 413 10.38 -7.02 -0.95
C LYS A 413 11.44 -7.38 -1.98
N SER A 414 11.49 -8.65 -2.40
CA SER A 414 12.49 -9.13 -3.35
C SER A 414 12.32 -8.48 -4.72
N THR A 415 11.08 -8.15 -5.14
CA THR A 415 10.84 -7.39 -6.39
C THR A 415 11.46 -6.00 -6.33
N MET A 416 11.34 -5.29 -5.21
CA MET A 416 11.98 -3.99 -5.01
C MET A 416 13.51 -4.10 -5.03
N MET A 417 14.08 -5.07 -4.31
CA MET A 417 15.53 -5.31 -4.32
C MET A 417 16.03 -5.67 -5.72
N LYS A 418 15.30 -6.50 -6.48
CA LYS A 418 15.57 -6.83 -7.89
C LYS A 418 15.57 -5.59 -8.78
N ALA A 419 14.60 -4.69 -8.62
CA ALA A 419 14.54 -3.43 -9.35
C ALA A 419 15.71 -2.49 -9.01
N MET A 420 16.15 -2.48 -7.74
CA MET A 420 17.29 -1.68 -7.30
C MET A 420 18.63 -2.24 -7.81
N ILE A 421 18.91 -3.53 -7.60
CA ILE A 421 20.19 -4.12 -8.01
C ILE A 421 20.42 -3.99 -9.51
N ARG A 422 19.35 -4.08 -10.31
CA ARG A 422 19.41 -3.83 -11.75
C ARG A 422 19.99 -2.46 -12.08
N GLN A 423 19.49 -1.43 -11.43
CA GLN A 423 19.98 -0.07 -11.63
C GLN A 423 21.44 0.08 -11.20
N ASP A 424 21.84 -0.55 -10.10
CA ASP A 424 23.24 -0.52 -9.65
C ASP A 424 24.18 -1.20 -10.66
N LEU A 425 23.78 -2.34 -11.21
CA LEU A 425 24.54 -3.04 -12.25
C LEU A 425 24.66 -2.17 -13.52
N GLU A 426 23.55 -1.58 -13.98
CA GLU A 426 23.51 -0.68 -15.13
C GLU A 426 24.39 0.56 -14.92
N ASN A 427 24.38 1.12 -13.71
CA ASN A 427 25.15 2.30 -13.29
C ASN A 427 26.62 2.00 -12.94
N GLY A 428 27.08 0.75 -13.11
CA GLY A 428 28.48 0.41 -12.87
C GLY A 428 28.87 0.35 -11.39
N LYS A 429 27.92 0.21 -10.47
CA LYS A 429 28.20 0.11 -9.02
C LYS A 429 28.76 -1.27 -8.67
N GLY A 430 29.50 -1.32 -7.55
CA GLY A 430 29.95 -2.56 -6.94
C GLY A 430 28.86 -3.13 -6.03
N VAL A 431 28.57 -4.41 -6.18
CA VAL A 431 27.47 -5.05 -5.47
C VAL A 431 27.89 -6.41 -4.91
N CYS A 432 27.37 -6.73 -3.74
CA CYS A 432 27.29 -8.09 -3.24
C CYS A 432 25.83 -8.45 -3.03
N LEU A 433 25.39 -9.59 -3.57
CA LEU A 433 24.08 -10.18 -3.30
C LEU A 433 24.26 -11.48 -2.52
N ILE A 434 23.65 -11.59 -1.35
CA ILE A 434 23.54 -12.84 -0.60
C ILE A 434 22.09 -13.32 -0.69
N ASP A 435 21.88 -14.42 -1.40
CA ASP A 435 20.56 -14.99 -1.64
C ASP A 435 20.43 -16.39 -1.01
N PRO A 436 19.55 -16.58 0.00
CA PRO A 436 19.29 -17.88 0.59
C PRO A 436 18.60 -18.88 -0.34
N HIS A 437 17.86 -18.43 -1.36
CA HIS A 437 16.95 -19.29 -2.13
C HIS A 437 17.39 -19.54 -3.56
N GLY A 438 18.24 -18.67 -4.12
CA GLY A 438 18.86 -18.78 -5.44
C GLY A 438 18.11 -18.09 -6.56
N GLU A 439 16.80 -17.87 -6.45
CA GLU A 439 16.01 -17.20 -7.49
C GLU A 439 16.45 -15.74 -7.73
N PHE A 440 16.87 -15.04 -6.68
CA PHE A 440 17.36 -13.67 -6.81
C PHE A 440 18.77 -13.66 -7.40
N ALA A 441 19.63 -14.61 -7.01
CA ALA A 441 20.95 -14.77 -7.60
C ALA A 441 20.88 -15.04 -9.11
N GLU A 442 19.99 -15.94 -9.54
CA GLU A 442 19.75 -16.22 -10.96
C GLU A 442 19.25 -15.01 -11.73
N PHE A 443 18.29 -14.27 -11.14
CA PHE A 443 17.83 -13.02 -11.72
C PHE A 443 18.98 -12.02 -11.88
N ALA A 444 19.78 -11.81 -10.84
CA ALA A 444 20.89 -10.85 -10.85
C ALA A 444 21.90 -11.15 -11.96
N LEU A 445 22.27 -12.43 -12.15
CA LEU A 445 23.13 -12.85 -13.26
C LEU A 445 22.50 -12.57 -14.63
N SER A 446 21.21 -12.81 -14.77
CA SER A 446 20.51 -12.69 -16.06
C SER A 446 20.46 -11.25 -16.59
N ILE A 447 20.64 -10.25 -15.73
CA ILE A 447 20.55 -8.82 -16.06
C ILE A 447 21.90 -8.09 -16.06
N VAL A 448 23.02 -8.80 -15.83
CA VAL A 448 24.35 -8.17 -15.84
C VAL A 448 24.63 -7.58 -17.23
N PRO A 449 25.01 -6.29 -17.33
CA PRO A 449 25.40 -5.70 -18.61
C PRO A 449 26.62 -6.41 -19.19
N GLN A 450 26.63 -6.67 -20.52
CA GLN A 450 27.74 -7.40 -21.18
C GLN A 450 29.13 -6.81 -20.88
N LYS A 451 29.25 -5.48 -20.81
CA LYS A 451 30.50 -4.77 -20.48
C LYS A 451 31.05 -5.07 -19.07
N ARG A 452 30.24 -5.64 -18.18
CA ARG A 452 30.56 -5.99 -16.79
C ARG A 452 30.74 -7.51 -16.60
N ALA A 453 30.71 -8.31 -17.67
CA ALA A 453 30.74 -9.77 -17.56
C ALA A 453 31.97 -10.30 -16.79
N GLU A 454 33.13 -9.68 -17.00
CA GLU A 454 34.39 -10.08 -16.35
C GLU A 454 34.49 -9.69 -14.87
N ASP A 455 33.57 -8.82 -14.40
CA ASP A 455 33.50 -8.39 -13.00
C ASP A 455 32.68 -9.34 -12.12
N VAL A 456 32.03 -10.34 -12.73
CA VAL A 456 31.13 -11.27 -12.05
C VAL A 456 31.92 -12.34 -11.33
N ILE A 457 31.61 -12.49 -10.04
CA ILE A 457 32.00 -13.60 -9.19
C ILE A 457 30.70 -14.24 -8.71
N TYR A 458 30.37 -15.39 -9.27
CA TYR A 458 29.25 -16.21 -8.85
C TYR A 458 29.73 -17.32 -7.94
N PHE A 459 29.48 -17.17 -6.64
CA PHE A 459 29.84 -18.13 -5.60
C PHE A 459 28.62 -19.01 -5.30
N ASP A 460 28.69 -20.27 -5.73
CA ASP A 460 27.69 -21.32 -5.48
C ASP A 460 28.34 -22.50 -4.72
N PRO A 461 28.15 -22.60 -3.39
CA PRO A 461 28.66 -23.72 -2.60
C PRO A 461 27.99 -25.06 -2.93
N GLY A 462 26.91 -25.05 -3.71
CA GLY A 462 26.30 -26.25 -4.27
C GLY A 462 27.04 -26.80 -5.49
N ASP A 463 28.02 -26.09 -6.05
CA ASP A 463 28.92 -26.65 -7.07
C ASP A 463 30.03 -27.47 -6.41
N ILE A 464 29.76 -28.77 -6.30
CA ILE A 464 30.67 -29.72 -5.65
C ILE A 464 31.85 -30.06 -6.56
N GLU A 465 31.71 -29.94 -7.89
CA GLU A 465 32.76 -30.30 -8.84
C GLU A 465 33.87 -29.26 -8.87
N ARG A 466 33.50 -27.98 -8.78
CA ARG A 466 34.43 -26.86 -8.80
C ARG A 466 34.27 -25.91 -7.61
N PRO A 467 34.55 -26.39 -6.39
CA PRO A 467 34.40 -25.59 -5.18
C PRO A 467 35.32 -24.36 -5.19
N MET A 468 34.78 -23.23 -4.77
CA MET A 468 35.53 -21.99 -4.54
C MET A 468 35.96 -21.93 -3.08
N GLY A 469 37.26 -21.76 -2.82
CA GLY A 469 37.79 -21.66 -1.48
C GLY A 469 37.29 -20.41 -0.75
N LEU A 470 36.96 -20.54 0.54
CA LEU A 470 36.63 -19.43 1.44
C LEU A 470 37.27 -19.70 2.80
N ASN A 471 38.54 -19.33 2.95
CA ASN A 471 39.27 -19.56 4.18
C ASN A 471 39.03 -18.44 5.18
N MET A 472 38.30 -18.71 6.27
CA MET A 472 38.07 -17.72 7.32
C MET A 472 39.36 -17.27 8.00
N LEU A 473 40.32 -18.19 8.19
CA LEU A 473 41.55 -17.95 8.94
C LEU A 473 42.64 -17.26 8.10
N GLU A 474 42.38 -17.01 6.82
CA GLU A 474 43.29 -16.27 5.96
C GLU A 474 43.40 -14.81 6.40
N MET A 475 44.62 -14.39 6.76
CA MET A 475 45.00 -13.08 7.26
C MET A 475 46.03 -12.40 6.33
N ASP A 476 46.07 -11.07 6.31
CA ASP A 476 47.18 -10.34 5.71
C ASP A 476 48.37 -10.33 6.69
N PRO A 477 49.53 -10.95 6.35
CA PRO A 477 50.71 -10.96 7.22
C PRO A 477 51.25 -9.57 7.58
N LYS A 478 50.91 -8.53 6.80
CA LYS A 478 51.30 -7.14 7.09
C LYS A 478 50.53 -6.54 8.25
N HIS A 479 49.40 -7.15 8.63
CA HIS A 479 48.46 -6.67 9.63
C HIS A 479 48.13 -7.78 10.66
N PRO A 480 49.14 -8.29 11.39
CA PRO A 480 48.97 -9.42 12.31
C PRO A 480 47.99 -9.13 13.47
N GLU A 481 47.73 -7.86 13.77
CA GLU A 481 46.72 -7.42 14.74
C GLU A 481 45.29 -7.83 14.35
N GLN A 482 45.03 -8.14 13.08
CA GLN A 482 43.72 -8.62 12.61
C GLN A 482 43.34 -9.99 13.16
N LYS A 483 44.29 -10.76 13.70
CA LYS A 483 44.06 -12.11 14.22
C LYS A 483 42.92 -12.17 15.24
N THR A 484 42.85 -11.21 16.17
CA THR A 484 41.81 -11.17 17.20
C THR A 484 40.42 -11.00 16.58
N MET A 485 40.30 -10.14 15.55
CA MET A 485 39.03 -9.95 14.83
C MET A 485 38.58 -11.24 14.12
N ILE A 486 39.52 -11.98 13.51
CA ILE A 486 39.22 -13.27 12.86
C ILE A 486 38.72 -14.30 13.88
N ILE A 487 39.38 -14.38 15.04
CA ILE A 487 39.04 -15.29 16.13
C ILE A 487 37.65 -14.98 16.69
N ASP A 488 37.40 -13.71 17.01
CA ASP A 488 36.13 -13.27 17.60
C ASP A 488 34.97 -13.43 16.62
N GLU A 489 35.17 -13.14 15.32
CA GLU A 489 34.16 -13.37 14.30
C GLU A 489 33.84 -14.86 14.16
N LEU A 490 34.85 -15.72 14.02
CA LEU A 490 34.61 -17.16 13.90
C LEU A 490 33.93 -17.72 15.15
N PHE A 491 34.32 -17.26 16.34
CA PHE A 491 33.63 -17.61 17.58
C PHE A 491 32.18 -17.11 17.60
N GLY A 492 31.91 -15.88 17.17
CA GLY A 492 30.55 -15.32 17.07
C GLY A 492 29.66 -16.10 16.11
N ILE A 493 30.21 -16.57 14.99
CA ILE A 493 29.53 -17.48 14.05
C ILE A 493 29.19 -18.80 14.73
N MET A 494 30.14 -19.41 15.44
CA MET A 494 29.92 -20.66 16.17
C MET A 494 28.87 -20.50 17.28
N ASP A 495 28.90 -19.37 18.00
CA ASP A 495 27.90 -19.03 19.02
C ASP A 495 26.51 -18.88 18.40
N LYS A 496 26.41 -18.20 17.26
CA LYS A 496 25.13 -18.03 16.55
C LYS A 496 24.52 -19.37 16.11
N LEU A 497 25.35 -20.32 15.65
CA LEU A 497 24.87 -21.62 15.14
C LEU A 497 24.50 -22.61 16.24
N TYR A 498 25.19 -22.58 17.39
CA TYR A 498 25.02 -23.58 18.45
C TYR A 498 24.52 -23.03 19.79
N ASN A 499 24.33 -21.72 19.90
CA ASN A 499 24.00 -21.02 21.14
C ASN A 499 25.03 -21.32 22.25
N LEU A 500 26.31 -21.06 21.96
CA LEU A 500 27.43 -21.44 22.83
C LEU A 500 27.46 -20.64 24.14
N LYS A 501 26.91 -19.44 24.19
CA LYS A 501 26.73 -18.69 25.44
C LYS A 501 25.90 -19.45 26.47
N GLU A 502 24.92 -20.24 26.02
CA GLU A 502 24.10 -21.08 26.90
C GLU A 502 24.65 -22.51 27.03
N THR A 503 25.27 -23.05 25.97
CA THR A 503 25.63 -24.49 25.89
C THR A 503 27.12 -24.78 26.02
N GLY A 504 28.01 -23.85 25.62
CA GLY A 504 29.46 -24.04 25.53
C GLY A 504 30.22 -23.77 26.83
N GLY A 505 29.78 -22.78 27.61
CA GLY A 505 30.47 -22.32 28.82
C GLY A 505 31.86 -21.69 28.57
N PRO A 506 32.50 -21.10 29.61
CA PRO A 506 33.77 -20.37 29.46
C PRO A 506 34.93 -21.22 28.94
N MET A 507 34.90 -22.53 29.22
CA MET A 507 35.98 -23.44 28.80
C MET A 507 35.97 -23.69 27.29
N PHE A 508 34.81 -23.82 26.66
CA PHE A 508 34.74 -23.94 25.20
C PHE A 508 35.40 -22.72 24.54
N GLU A 509 35.02 -21.51 24.96
CA GLU A 509 35.61 -20.28 24.42
C GLU A 509 37.12 -20.25 24.62
N LYS A 510 37.60 -20.59 25.82
CA LYS A 510 39.03 -20.58 26.16
C LYS A 510 39.83 -21.52 25.26
N TYR A 511 39.45 -22.80 25.17
CA TYR A 511 40.16 -23.77 24.33
C TYR A 511 40.05 -23.45 22.84
N PHE A 512 38.86 -23.01 22.39
CA PHE A 512 38.63 -22.66 20.99
C PHE A 512 39.48 -21.46 20.55
N LYS A 513 39.47 -20.37 21.32
CA LYS A 513 40.25 -19.17 21.01
C LYS A 513 41.75 -19.44 21.10
N ASN A 514 42.24 -20.17 22.11
CA ASN A 514 43.67 -20.50 22.21
C ASN A 514 44.15 -21.46 21.12
N SER A 515 43.29 -22.34 20.60
CA SER A 515 43.61 -23.15 19.42
C SER A 515 43.81 -22.27 18.18
N LEU A 516 42.94 -21.27 18.00
CA LEU A 516 43.06 -20.34 16.89
C LEU A 516 44.25 -19.38 17.04
N TYR A 517 44.55 -18.91 18.25
CA TYR A 517 45.75 -18.11 18.51
C TYR A 517 47.00 -18.89 18.14
N LEU A 518 47.15 -20.14 18.60
CA LEU A 518 48.29 -20.99 18.27
C LEU A 518 48.44 -21.22 16.76
N LEU A 519 47.33 -21.41 16.04
CA LEU A 519 47.35 -21.56 14.58
C LEU A 519 47.74 -20.26 13.86
N LEU A 520 47.19 -19.12 14.28
CA LEU A 520 47.42 -17.83 13.63
C LEU A 520 48.78 -17.22 14.00
N ASP A 521 49.36 -17.56 15.15
CA ASP A 521 50.70 -17.15 15.54
C ASP A 521 51.79 -17.87 14.71
N ASP A 522 51.49 -19.07 14.16
CA ASP A 522 52.33 -19.82 13.21
C ASP A 522 52.01 -19.51 11.72
N TYR A 523 51.20 -18.50 11.42
CA TYR A 523 50.70 -18.20 10.06
C TYR A 523 51.80 -18.00 9.01
N GLY A 524 52.97 -17.50 9.41
CA GLY A 524 54.12 -17.30 8.54
C GLY A 524 54.75 -18.60 8.02
N TYR A 525 54.55 -19.71 8.73
CA TYR A 525 55.02 -21.04 8.34
C TYR A 525 53.93 -21.84 7.65
N GLU A 526 52.70 -21.79 8.16
CA GLU A 526 51.56 -22.49 7.60
C GLU A 526 50.30 -21.66 7.66
N ILE A 527 49.62 -21.51 6.51
CA ILE A 527 48.29 -20.89 6.46
C ILE A 527 47.26 -21.91 7.00
N PRO A 528 46.62 -21.64 8.15
CA PRO A 528 45.71 -22.58 8.77
C PRO A 528 44.33 -22.55 8.12
N THR A 529 43.59 -23.62 8.34
CA THR A 529 42.20 -23.82 7.95
C THR A 529 41.36 -24.18 9.18
N ILE A 530 40.03 -24.15 9.05
CA ILE A 530 39.13 -24.50 10.15
C ILE A 530 39.37 -25.95 10.62
N SER A 531 39.75 -26.86 9.72
CA SER A 531 40.04 -28.24 10.10
C SER A 531 41.29 -28.41 10.97
N ASP A 532 42.22 -27.44 10.96
CA ASP A 532 43.43 -27.51 11.76
C ASP A 532 43.15 -27.27 13.26
N ILE A 533 42.01 -26.67 13.60
CA ILE A 533 41.57 -26.52 15.00
C ILE A 533 41.41 -27.89 15.65
N SER A 534 40.83 -28.85 14.93
CA SER A 534 40.67 -30.22 15.42
C SER A 534 42.01 -30.94 15.57
N ARG A 535 43.01 -30.60 14.75
CA ARG A 535 44.36 -31.18 14.84
C ARG A 535 45.08 -30.69 16.10
N ILE A 536 45.03 -29.39 16.39
CA ILE A 536 45.60 -28.84 17.63
C ILE A 536 45.06 -29.56 18.88
N LEU A 537 43.78 -29.91 18.86
CA LEU A 537 43.11 -30.55 20.01
C LEU A 537 43.42 -32.05 20.12
N ASN A 538 43.56 -32.77 19.00
CA ASN A 538 43.63 -34.23 18.99
C ASN A 538 45.00 -34.83 18.62
N ASP A 539 45.89 -34.05 18.01
CA ASP A 539 47.19 -34.48 17.51
C ASP A 539 48.30 -33.80 18.33
N ASP A 540 48.88 -34.57 19.25
CA ASP A 540 49.89 -34.08 20.20
C ASP A 540 51.19 -33.67 19.49
N ASP A 541 51.58 -34.38 18.43
CA ASP A 541 52.80 -34.09 17.66
C ASP A 541 52.64 -32.80 16.85
N TYR A 542 51.49 -32.63 16.19
CA TYR A 542 51.16 -31.38 15.50
C TYR A 542 51.08 -30.20 16.47
N ARG A 543 50.46 -30.36 17.64
CA ARG A 543 50.42 -29.31 18.66
C ARG A 543 51.82 -28.97 19.18
N ALA A 544 52.65 -29.97 19.47
CA ALA A 544 54.03 -29.78 19.93
C ALA A 544 54.89 -29.06 18.88
N ASP A 545 54.72 -29.40 17.59
CA ASP A 545 55.37 -28.71 16.48
C ASP A 545 55.02 -27.21 16.44
N LYS A 546 53.73 -26.86 16.54
CA LYS A 546 53.30 -25.44 16.61
C LYS A 546 53.84 -24.74 17.85
N LEU A 547 53.75 -25.37 19.02
CA LEU A 547 54.24 -24.81 20.29
C LEU A 547 55.76 -24.57 20.29
N SER A 548 56.53 -25.35 19.52
CA SER A 548 57.98 -25.17 19.40
C SER A 548 58.36 -23.81 18.79
N ARG A 549 57.49 -23.24 17.95
CA ARG A 549 57.66 -21.95 17.27
C ARG A 549 56.80 -20.83 17.84
N GLU A 550 55.90 -21.13 18.77
CA GLU A 550 55.06 -20.11 19.41
C GLU A 550 55.93 -19.04 20.08
N THR A 551 55.54 -17.78 19.93
CA THR A 551 56.28 -16.63 20.50
C THR A 551 55.49 -15.94 21.60
N ASN A 552 54.18 -16.13 21.65
CA ASN A 552 53.29 -15.57 22.65
C ASN A 552 53.37 -16.37 23.96
N PRO A 553 53.91 -15.79 25.05
CA PRO A 553 54.09 -16.51 26.31
C PRO A 553 52.76 -16.93 26.94
N LEU A 554 51.67 -16.18 26.73
CA LEU A 554 50.36 -16.49 27.31
C LEU A 554 49.72 -17.71 26.63
N VAL A 555 49.90 -17.85 25.31
CA VAL A 555 49.42 -19.02 24.57
C VAL A 555 50.24 -20.26 24.97
N LYS A 556 51.57 -20.12 25.10
CA LYS A 556 52.42 -21.20 25.64
C LYS A 556 52.02 -21.62 27.04
N GLU A 557 51.81 -20.66 27.93
CA GLU A 557 51.43 -20.91 29.32
C GLU A 557 50.11 -21.67 29.39
N PHE A 558 49.09 -21.22 28.63
CA PHE A 558 47.81 -21.92 28.54
C PHE A 558 48.01 -23.39 28.14
N TRP A 559 48.73 -23.66 27.04
CA TRP A 559 48.88 -25.03 26.56
C TRP A 559 49.71 -25.91 27.51
N GLN A 560 50.88 -25.44 27.95
CA GLN A 560 51.83 -26.24 28.73
C GLN A 560 51.49 -26.35 30.23
N LEU A 561 50.84 -25.33 30.81
CA LEU A 561 50.56 -25.29 32.24
C LEU A 561 49.10 -25.58 32.58
N GLU A 562 48.17 -25.24 31.70
CA GLU A 562 46.74 -25.41 31.96
C GLU A 562 46.15 -26.58 31.18
N ALA A 563 46.19 -26.57 29.84
CA ALA A 563 45.52 -27.55 28.99
C ALA A 563 46.12 -28.96 29.11
N GLU A 564 47.44 -29.09 28.98
CA GLU A 564 48.14 -30.40 29.00
C GLU A 564 48.26 -30.98 30.41
N LYS A 565 48.25 -30.13 31.44
CA LYS A 565 48.31 -30.56 32.85
C LYS A 565 46.94 -30.72 33.50
N ALA A 566 45.86 -30.30 32.83
CA ALA A 566 44.51 -30.48 33.33
C ALA A 566 44.18 -31.98 33.45
N SER A 567 43.60 -32.36 34.58
CA SER A 567 43.20 -33.74 34.89
C SER A 567 41.72 -33.81 35.26
N GLY A 568 41.15 -35.01 35.28
CA GLY A 568 39.73 -35.22 35.57
C GLY A 568 38.81 -34.64 34.48
N GLU A 569 37.64 -34.12 34.86
CA GLU A 569 36.64 -33.58 33.92
C GLU A 569 37.15 -32.38 33.10
N GLN A 570 38.22 -31.72 33.54
CA GLN A 570 38.80 -30.57 32.83
C GLN A 570 39.92 -30.94 31.85
N SER A 571 40.28 -32.22 31.74
CA SER A 571 41.37 -32.66 30.87
C SER A 571 41.09 -32.32 29.40
N LEU A 572 42.17 -32.04 28.66
CA LEU A 572 42.10 -31.82 27.22
C LEU A 572 41.43 -32.99 26.48
N SER A 573 41.65 -34.23 26.93
CA SER A 573 41.01 -35.43 26.37
C SER A 573 39.48 -35.46 26.51
N ASN A 574 38.93 -34.78 27.51
CA ASN A 574 37.47 -34.67 27.71
C ASN A 574 36.87 -33.49 26.93
N PHE A 575 37.58 -32.36 26.81
CA PHE A 575 37.10 -31.19 26.08
C PHE A 575 37.27 -31.29 24.56
N SER A 576 38.30 -32.00 24.08
CA SER A 576 38.59 -32.09 22.64
C SER A 576 37.45 -32.70 21.83
N PRO A 577 36.83 -33.83 22.23
CA PRO A 577 35.64 -34.36 21.57
C PRO A 577 34.47 -33.37 21.55
N TYR A 578 34.29 -32.59 22.63
CA TYR A 578 33.22 -31.62 22.74
C TYR A 578 33.37 -30.49 21.70
N ILE A 579 34.56 -29.88 21.61
CA ILE A 579 34.82 -28.80 20.66
C ILE A 579 34.80 -29.32 19.22
N THR A 580 35.48 -30.43 18.97
CA THR A 580 35.55 -31.01 17.63
C THR A 580 34.17 -31.48 17.13
N SER A 581 33.28 -31.95 18.00
CA SER A 581 31.91 -32.31 17.59
C SER A 581 31.15 -31.16 16.91
N LYS A 582 31.41 -29.91 17.30
CA LYS A 582 30.77 -28.71 16.71
C LYS A 582 31.41 -28.32 15.37
N LEU A 583 32.68 -28.68 15.17
CA LEU A 583 33.42 -28.45 13.91
C LEU A 583 33.19 -29.56 12.88
N ASN A 584 32.96 -30.79 13.34
CA ASN A 584 32.75 -31.98 12.51
C ASN A 584 31.61 -31.80 11.49
N ASN A 585 30.54 -31.08 11.89
CA ASN A 585 29.42 -30.76 10.99
C ASN A 585 29.83 -29.91 9.78
N PHE A 586 30.96 -29.22 9.81
CA PHE A 586 31.48 -28.44 8.68
C PHE A 586 32.66 -29.16 8.01
N VAL A 587 33.57 -29.73 8.80
CA VAL A 587 34.80 -30.38 8.31
C VAL A 587 34.50 -31.68 7.54
N PHE A 588 33.46 -32.43 7.93
CA PHE A 588 33.06 -33.65 7.22
C PHE A 588 31.98 -33.42 6.17
N ASN A 589 31.40 -32.22 6.10
CA ASN A 589 30.31 -31.94 5.18
C ASN A 589 30.83 -31.88 3.73
N GLU A 590 30.22 -32.64 2.83
CA GLU A 590 30.63 -32.76 1.43
C GLU A 590 30.58 -31.44 0.64
N PHE A 591 29.72 -30.50 1.03
CA PHE A 591 29.68 -29.16 0.43
C PHE A 591 30.70 -28.23 1.06
N LEU A 592 30.78 -28.19 2.39
CA LEU A 592 31.60 -27.19 3.09
C LEU A 592 33.08 -27.56 3.16
N ARG A 593 33.41 -28.85 3.34
CA ARG A 593 34.79 -29.34 3.48
C ARG A 593 35.72 -28.77 2.39
N PRO A 594 35.40 -28.87 1.09
CA PRO A 594 36.27 -28.37 0.05
C PRO A 594 36.23 -26.83 -0.10
N ILE A 595 35.33 -26.13 0.58
CA ILE A 595 35.26 -24.65 0.56
C ILE A 595 36.13 -24.07 1.68
N ILE A 596 35.93 -24.52 2.91
CA ILE A 596 36.52 -23.88 4.10
C ILE A 596 37.92 -24.41 4.45
N ASN A 597 38.34 -25.52 3.85
CA ASN A 597 39.66 -26.13 4.09
C ASN A 597 40.64 -25.94 2.92
N GLN A 598 40.38 -25.00 2.02
CA GLN A 598 41.40 -24.51 1.11
C GLN A 598 42.27 -23.48 1.85
N LYS A 599 43.60 -23.51 1.65
CA LYS A 599 44.51 -22.56 2.32
C LYS A 599 44.27 -21.10 1.89
N LYS A 600 43.83 -20.87 0.65
CA LYS A 600 43.52 -19.53 0.12
C LYS A 600 42.07 -19.43 -0.30
N SER A 601 41.48 -18.25 -0.13
CA SER A 601 40.17 -17.94 -0.70
C SER A 601 40.27 -17.77 -2.22
N ALA A 602 39.19 -18.08 -2.94
CA ALA A 602 39.14 -18.01 -4.40
C ALA A 602 39.24 -16.57 -4.93
N PHE A 603 38.89 -15.58 -4.10
CA PHE A 603 38.93 -14.16 -4.44
C PHE A 603 39.17 -13.31 -3.20
N ASP A 604 39.70 -12.10 -3.40
CA ASP A 604 39.94 -11.12 -2.34
C ASP A 604 38.76 -10.16 -2.21
N PHE A 605 38.11 -10.15 -1.05
CA PHE A 605 36.98 -9.25 -0.75
C PHE A 605 37.35 -7.76 -0.84
N ARG A 606 38.58 -7.39 -0.48
CA ARG A 606 39.04 -6.00 -0.60
C ARG A 606 39.12 -5.59 -2.06
N GLU A 607 39.66 -6.46 -2.92
CA GLU A 607 39.71 -6.23 -4.37
C GLU A 607 38.30 -6.15 -4.97
N VAL A 608 37.40 -7.05 -4.57
CA VAL A 608 35.99 -7.05 -5.00
C VAL A 608 35.34 -5.70 -4.71
N MET A 609 35.52 -5.18 -3.50
CA MET A 609 34.92 -3.91 -3.12
C MET A 609 35.59 -2.72 -3.83
N ASP A 610 36.93 -2.67 -3.88
CA ASP A 610 37.67 -1.51 -4.42
C ASP A 610 37.57 -1.40 -5.94
N SER A 611 37.52 -2.54 -6.63
CA SER A 611 37.32 -2.62 -8.08
C SER A 611 35.84 -2.63 -8.48
N GLN A 612 34.92 -2.41 -7.52
CA GLN A 612 33.47 -2.37 -7.73
C GLN A 612 32.93 -3.61 -8.47
N LYS A 613 33.43 -4.81 -8.16
CA LYS A 613 33.00 -6.06 -8.78
C LYS A 613 31.55 -6.45 -8.41
N ILE A 614 31.04 -7.49 -9.07
CA ILE A 614 29.70 -8.04 -8.87
C ILE A 614 29.85 -9.41 -8.20
N LEU A 615 29.66 -9.46 -6.88
CA LEU A 615 29.69 -10.71 -6.11
C LEU A 615 28.26 -11.23 -5.92
N VAL A 616 27.93 -12.38 -6.48
CA VAL A 616 26.63 -13.04 -6.31
C VAL A 616 26.85 -14.33 -5.53
N VAL A 617 26.40 -14.36 -4.30
CA VAL A 617 26.48 -15.48 -3.37
C VAL A 617 25.13 -16.20 -3.38
N ASN A 618 25.03 -17.28 -4.16
CA ASN A 618 23.85 -18.13 -4.19
C ASN A 618 24.00 -19.23 -3.15
N LEU A 619 23.35 -19.09 -1.99
CA LEU A 619 23.46 -20.09 -0.92
C LEU A 619 22.54 -21.29 -1.14
N SER A 620 21.47 -21.16 -1.92
CA SER A 620 20.52 -22.24 -2.26
C SER A 620 20.25 -23.19 -1.08
N LYS A 621 19.63 -22.69 0.00
CA LYS A 621 19.33 -23.43 1.23
C LYS A 621 18.68 -24.79 1.00
N GLY A 622 17.78 -24.90 0.02
CA GLY A 622 17.15 -26.16 -0.35
C GLY A 622 18.11 -27.21 -0.93
N LYS A 623 19.28 -26.80 -1.44
CA LYS A 623 20.32 -27.68 -2.01
C LYS A 623 21.38 -28.07 -0.98
N ILE A 624 21.88 -27.12 -0.19
CA ILE A 624 23.01 -27.38 0.73
C ILE A 624 22.60 -27.53 2.21
N GLY A 625 21.35 -27.24 2.55
CA GLY A 625 20.84 -27.24 3.93
C GLY A 625 21.02 -25.91 4.68
N ASP A 626 20.14 -25.66 5.64
CA ASP A 626 20.06 -24.38 6.38
C ASP A 626 21.34 -24.04 7.14
N LEU A 627 21.90 -25.00 7.87
CA LEU A 627 23.10 -24.80 8.69
C LEU A 627 24.30 -24.38 7.83
N ASN A 628 24.47 -25.01 6.66
CA ASN A 628 25.56 -24.73 5.74
C ASN A 628 25.42 -23.35 5.09
N ALA A 629 24.22 -23.03 4.61
CA ALA A 629 23.92 -21.72 4.03
C ALA A 629 24.11 -20.58 5.04
N ASN A 630 23.60 -20.75 6.27
CA ASN A 630 23.76 -19.74 7.32
C ASN A 630 25.25 -19.54 7.67
N PHE A 631 26.02 -20.62 7.81
CA PHE A 631 27.45 -20.56 8.10
C PHE A 631 28.23 -19.79 7.03
N ILE A 632 28.06 -20.16 5.75
CA ILE A 632 28.72 -19.47 4.63
C ILE A 632 28.27 -18.01 4.56
N GLY A 633 26.97 -17.74 4.69
CA GLY A 633 26.45 -16.37 4.64
C GLY A 633 27.09 -15.48 5.70
N MET A 634 27.24 -15.97 6.93
CA MET A 634 27.92 -15.23 8.00
C MET A 634 29.43 -15.06 7.73
N LEU A 635 30.11 -16.07 7.17
CA LEU A 635 31.52 -15.95 6.76
C LEU A 635 31.72 -14.85 5.71
N VAL A 636 30.85 -14.79 4.70
CA VAL A 636 30.87 -13.76 3.67
C VAL A 636 30.66 -12.37 4.29
N VAL A 637 29.69 -12.22 5.20
CA VAL A 637 29.44 -10.95 5.91
C VAL A 637 30.65 -10.52 6.74
N GLY A 638 31.27 -11.44 7.50
CA GLY A 638 32.47 -11.15 8.29
C GLY A 638 33.66 -10.73 7.42
N LYS A 639 33.89 -11.43 6.29
CA LYS A 639 34.93 -11.06 5.31
C LYS A 639 34.68 -9.69 4.68
N LEU A 640 33.43 -9.36 4.35
CA LEU A 640 33.05 -8.04 3.84
C LEU A 640 33.26 -6.93 4.87
N LEU A 641 32.91 -7.16 6.15
CA LEU A 641 33.20 -6.20 7.21
C LEU A 641 34.71 -5.96 7.33
N ARG A 642 35.51 -7.03 7.38
CA ARG A 642 36.98 -6.90 7.47
C ARG A 642 37.55 -6.14 6.27
N ALA A 643 37.10 -6.47 5.06
CA ALA A 643 37.50 -5.77 3.85
C ALA A 643 37.11 -4.29 3.91
N ALA A 644 35.90 -3.96 4.40
CA ALA A 644 35.47 -2.59 4.61
C ALA A 644 36.35 -1.84 5.62
N LEU A 645 36.55 -2.40 6.82
CA LEU A 645 37.37 -1.78 7.88
C LEU A 645 38.82 -1.53 7.41
N SER A 646 39.37 -2.44 6.61
CA SER A 646 40.72 -2.30 6.07
C SER A 646 40.89 -1.06 5.17
N ARG A 647 39.80 -0.49 4.62
CA ARG A 647 39.82 0.73 3.78
C ARG A 647 40.19 2.01 4.52
N ILE A 648 40.50 1.91 5.81
CA ILE A 648 41.03 3.02 6.60
C ILE A 648 42.34 3.58 6.02
N ASP A 649 43.09 2.75 5.29
CA ASP A 649 44.31 3.11 4.55
C ASP A 649 44.05 4.09 3.39
N VAL A 650 42.85 4.13 2.82
CA VAL A 650 42.42 5.16 1.88
C VAL A 650 42.03 6.40 2.67
N HIS A 651 42.99 7.31 2.88
CA HIS A 651 42.82 8.48 3.76
C HIS A 651 41.71 9.43 3.33
N ASP A 652 41.52 9.62 2.02
CA ASP A 652 40.41 10.42 1.49
C ASP A 652 39.14 9.57 1.36
N GLU A 653 38.16 9.82 2.23
CA GLU A 653 36.87 9.14 2.21
C GLU A 653 36.14 9.33 0.86
N MET A 654 36.38 10.41 0.14
CA MET A 654 35.77 10.67 -1.17
C MET A 654 36.33 9.77 -2.28
N LEU A 655 37.55 9.24 -2.11
CA LEU A 655 38.13 8.28 -3.05
C LEU A 655 37.61 6.86 -2.84
N ARG A 656 37.08 6.55 -1.64
CA ARG A 656 36.48 5.24 -1.34
C ARG A 656 35.23 5.03 -2.20
N LYS A 657 35.18 3.91 -2.91
CA LYS A 657 34.04 3.54 -3.77
C LYS A 657 32.91 2.93 -2.93
N ASP A 658 31.69 3.39 -3.21
CA ASP A 658 30.47 2.78 -2.66
C ASP A 658 30.32 1.33 -3.13
N PHE A 659 30.04 0.45 -2.16
CA PHE A 659 29.78 -0.97 -2.37
C PHE A 659 28.48 -1.36 -1.66
N TYR A 660 27.54 -1.93 -2.41
CA TYR A 660 26.18 -2.19 -1.93
C TYR A 660 25.98 -3.67 -1.61
N LEU A 661 25.62 -3.97 -0.37
CA LEU A 661 25.34 -5.32 0.10
C LEU A 661 23.83 -5.55 0.18
N TYR A 662 23.31 -6.36 -0.73
CA TYR A 662 21.94 -6.82 -0.78
C TYR A 662 21.81 -8.16 -0.03
N MET A 663 20.93 -8.21 0.97
CA MET A 663 20.66 -9.44 1.72
C MET A 663 19.15 -9.64 1.86
N ASP A 664 18.62 -10.64 1.17
CA ASP A 664 17.25 -11.10 1.40
C ASP A 664 17.24 -12.08 2.59
N GLU A 665 16.17 -12.04 3.39
CA GLU A 665 16.05 -12.79 4.64
C GLU A 665 17.31 -12.67 5.53
N PHE A 666 17.79 -11.43 5.73
CA PHE A 666 19.11 -11.15 6.32
C PHE A 666 19.28 -11.72 7.74
N GLN A 667 18.19 -11.94 8.49
CA GLN A 667 18.21 -12.51 9.85
C GLN A 667 18.99 -13.84 9.91
N ASN A 668 19.02 -14.59 8.80
CA ASN A 668 19.70 -15.87 8.66
C ASN A 668 21.22 -15.75 8.74
N PHE A 669 21.76 -14.56 8.47
CA PHE A 669 23.19 -14.29 8.32
C PHE A 669 23.67 -13.24 9.32
N THR A 670 22.97 -13.12 10.47
CA THR A 670 23.27 -12.10 11.48
C THR A 670 24.17 -12.61 12.61
N THR A 671 25.37 -12.04 12.68
CA THR A 671 26.24 -11.95 13.87
C THR A 671 26.23 -10.51 14.42
N ASP A 672 26.93 -10.25 15.52
CA ASP A 672 27.10 -8.90 16.06
C ASP A 672 27.79 -7.95 15.06
N SER A 673 28.47 -8.50 14.05
CA SER A 673 29.14 -7.80 12.95
C SER A 673 28.17 -6.97 12.11
N ILE A 674 26.91 -7.40 11.95
CA ILE A 674 25.88 -6.58 11.29
C ILE A 674 25.63 -5.28 12.07
N SER A 675 25.62 -5.34 13.40
CA SER A 675 25.46 -4.15 14.24
C SER A 675 26.62 -3.18 14.03
N THR A 676 27.86 -3.69 14.00
CA THR A 676 29.06 -2.89 13.69
C THR A 676 29.00 -2.29 12.28
N ILE A 677 28.54 -3.04 11.28
CA ILE A 677 28.39 -2.52 9.92
C ILE A 677 27.40 -1.34 9.92
N LEU A 678 26.24 -1.50 10.56
CA LEU A 678 25.20 -0.49 10.61
C LEU A 678 25.64 0.79 11.34
N SER A 679 26.46 0.68 12.39
CA SER A 679 26.93 1.83 13.16
C SER A 679 28.20 2.50 12.59
N GLU A 680 29.12 1.73 12.02
CA GLU A 680 30.48 2.20 11.71
C GLU A 680 30.86 2.10 10.23
N ALA A 681 30.35 1.10 9.50
CA ALA A 681 30.83 0.81 8.15
C ALA A 681 30.41 1.82 7.08
N ARG A 682 29.51 2.75 7.43
CA ARG A 682 29.22 3.95 6.65
C ARG A 682 30.48 4.71 6.22
N LYS A 683 31.46 4.87 7.13
CA LYS A 683 32.73 5.58 6.84
C LYS A 683 33.57 4.83 5.79
N TYR A 684 33.38 3.52 5.67
CA TYR A 684 34.10 2.64 4.76
C TYR A 684 33.33 2.35 3.46
N ARG A 685 32.21 3.07 3.24
CA ARG A 685 31.37 2.99 2.03
C ARG A 685 30.77 1.60 1.76
N LEU A 686 30.50 0.83 2.82
CA LEU A 686 29.73 -0.41 2.76
C LEU A 686 28.28 -0.12 3.12
N ASN A 687 27.39 -0.27 2.14
CA ASN A 687 26.02 0.24 2.20
C ASN A 687 25.02 -0.93 2.15
N LEU A 688 24.28 -1.16 3.24
CA LEU A 688 23.36 -2.30 3.37
C LEU A 688 21.97 -2.01 2.81
N ILE A 689 21.44 -2.99 2.07
CA ILE A 689 20.05 -3.10 1.65
C ILE A 689 19.56 -4.46 2.17
N ILE A 690 18.87 -4.44 3.31
CA ILE A 690 18.52 -5.63 4.08
C ILE A 690 17.01 -5.81 4.15
N ALA A 691 16.55 -7.07 4.03
CA ALA A 691 15.13 -7.40 4.10
C ALA A 691 14.82 -8.59 5.00
N ASN A 692 13.76 -8.50 5.79
CA ASN A 692 13.20 -9.58 6.61
C ASN A 692 11.67 -9.56 6.61
N GLN A 693 11.05 -10.62 7.13
CA GLN A 693 9.59 -10.76 7.10
C GLN A 693 8.90 -10.04 8.26
N PHE A 694 9.44 -10.19 9.47
CA PHE A 694 8.89 -9.60 10.69
C PHE A 694 10.00 -9.31 11.71
N ILE A 695 9.76 -8.37 12.62
CA ILE A 695 10.80 -7.81 13.50
C ILE A 695 11.29 -8.84 14.52
N LYS A 696 10.40 -9.69 15.04
CA LYS A 696 10.73 -10.70 16.06
C LYS A 696 11.74 -11.77 15.59
N GLN A 697 12.08 -11.84 14.30
CA GLN A 697 13.17 -12.70 13.81
C GLN A 697 14.57 -12.20 14.22
N LEU A 698 14.68 -10.93 14.60
CA LEU A 698 15.93 -10.29 14.97
C LEU A 698 16.17 -10.44 16.48
N LYS A 699 17.39 -10.80 16.87
CA LYS A 699 17.83 -10.68 18.27
C LYS A 699 17.80 -9.20 18.67
N GLU A 700 17.55 -8.93 19.95
CA GLU A 700 17.38 -7.59 20.50
C GLU A 700 18.48 -6.60 20.09
N GLY A 701 19.76 -6.93 20.30
CA GLY A 701 20.87 -6.04 19.93
C GLY A 701 20.93 -5.69 18.43
N ILE A 702 20.60 -6.66 17.55
CA ILE A 702 20.57 -6.43 16.10
C ILE A 702 19.35 -5.59 15.72
N ARG A 703 18.17 -5.88 16.31
CA ARG A 703 16.95 -5.08 16.12
C ARG A 703 17.23 -3.61 16.47
N ASP A 704 17.82 -3.37 17.62
CA ASP A 704 18.09 -2.01 18.11
C ASP A 704 19.13 -1.30 17.23
N ALA A 705 20.15 -2.02 16.75
CA ALA A 705 21.11 -1.50 15.79
C ALA A 705 20.47 -1.10 14.44
N VAL A 706 19.53 -1.91 13.92
CA VAL A 706 18.78 -1.61 12.69
C VAL A 706 17.98 -0.32 12.86
N PHE A 707 17.11 -0.23 13.88
CA PHE A 707 16.22 0.93 14.03
C PHE A 707 16.90 2.19 14.56
N GLY A 708 18.09 2.04 15.15
CA GLY A 708 18.92 3.15 15.60
C GLY A 708 19.78 3.78 14.50
N ASN A 709 20.20 3.01 13.49
CA ASN A 709 21.20 3.48 12.51
C ASN A 709 20.70 3.54 11.06
N VAL A 710 19.64 2.81 10.70
CA VAL A 710 19.11 2.86 9.34
C VAL A 710 18.45 4.21 9.07
N GLY A 711 18.86 4.86 7.99
CA GLY A 711 18.33 6.15 7.56
C GLY A 711 16.97 6.06 6.89
N SER A 712 16.76 5.03 6.06
CA SER A 712 15.52 4.88 5.29
C SER A 712 14.85 3.53 5.53
N ILE A 713 13.53 3.54 5.72
CA ILE A 713 12.72 2.34 5.98
C ILE A 713 11.62 2.23 4.93
N VAL A 714 11.47 1.02 4.39
CA VAL A 714 10.36 0.65 3.50
C VAL A 714 9.56 -0.46 4.16
N ALA A 715 8.29 -0.19 4.42
CA ALA A 715 7.35 -1.15 4.99
C ALA A 715 6.32 -1.54 3.92
N PHE A 716 6.45 -2.77 3.41
CA PHE A 716 5.35 -3.46 2.74
C PHE A 716 4.31 -3.89 3.77
N ARG A 717 3.30 -4.66 3.35
CA ARG A 717 2.31 -5.21 4.29
C ARG A 717 2.98 -6.03 5.39
N ILE A 718 2.78 -5.63 6.65
CA ILE A 718 3.32 -6.26 7.86
C ILE A 718 2.22 -6.73 8.80
N GLY A 719 2.57 -7.54 9.80
CA GLY A 719 1.61 -8.00 10.82
C GLY A 719 1.26 -6.89 11.82
N PRO A 720 0.14 -7.03 12.57
CA PRO A 720 -0.30 -6.02 13.55
C PRO A 720 0.76 -5.67 14.61
N ASP A 721 1.48 -6.67 15.14
CA ASP A 721 2.54 -6.46 16.13
C ASP A 721 3.68 -5.59 15.59
N ASP A 722 4.12 -5.86 14.35
CA ASP A 722 5.17 -5.08 13.69
C ASP A 722 4.65 -3.68 13.34
N ALA A 723 3.38 -3.57 12.95
CA ALA A 723 2.75 -2.29 12.63
C ALA A 723 2.68 -1.37 13.86
N GLU A 724 2.35 -1.91 15.03
CA GLU A 724 2.36 -1.17 16.29
C GLU A 724 3.78 -0.74 16.67
N PHE A 725 4.77 -1.62 16.50
CA PHE A 725 6.18 -1.28 16.72
C PHE A 725 6.65 -0.14 15.78
N MET A 726 6.19 -0.14 14.54
CA MET A 726 6.58 0.83 13.51
C MET A 726 5.80 2.15 13.56
N LYS A 727 4.78 2.26 14.42
CA LYS A 727 3.89 3.42 14.53
C LYS A 727 4.63 4.75 14.57
N ASN A 728 5.64 4.87 15.44
CA ASN A 728 6.40 6.12 15.62
C ASN A 728 7.19 6.58 14.37
N LYS A 729 7.39 5.70 13.37
CA LYS A 729 8.07 6.04 12.11
C LYS A 729 7.09 6.51 11.02
N PHE A 730 5.81 6.18 11.14
CA PHE A 730 4.80 6.41 10.10
C PHE A 730 3.69 7.39 10.53
N ASP A 731 3.51 7.60 11.83
CA ASP A 731 2.62 8.63 12.38
C ASP A 731 3.10 10.04 12.00
N PRO A 732 2.16 11.01 11.83
CA PRO A 732 0.70 10.87 11.87
C PRO A 732 0.09 10.49 10.51
N VAL A 733 0.90 10.09 9.52
CA VAL A 733 0.44 9.93 8.13
C VAL A 733 -0.28 8.60 7.91
N PHE A 734 0.33 7.52 8.39
CA PHE A 734 -0.20 6.17 8.26
C PHE A 734 -0.34 5.53 9.62
N SER A 735 -1.50 4.93 9.84
CA SER A 735 -1.80 4.16 11.05
C SER A 735 -1.23 2.74 10.96
N PRO A 736 -1.13 2.02 12.11
CA PRO A 736 -0.82 0.59 12.10
C PRO A 736 -1.74 -0.26 11.20
N GLN A 737 -3.01 0.16 11.06
CA GLN A 737 -3.96 -0.53 10.18
C GLN A 737 -3.60 -0.35 8.71
N ASP A 738 -3.13 0.84 8.31
CA ASP A 738 -2.66 1.10 6.95
C ASP A 738 -1.48 0.18 6.61
N LEU A 739 -0.48 0.11 7.49
CA LEU A 739 0.69 -0.78 7.37
C LEU A 739 0.30 -2.26 7.24
N SER A 740 -0.81 -2.67 7.86
CA SER A 740 -1.33 -4.04 7.82
C SER A 740 -2.20 -4.35 6.60
N ASN A 741 -2.73 -3.33 5.92
CA ASN A 741 -3.73 -3.49 4.86
C ASN A 741 -3.25 -3.09 3.47
N ILE A 742 -2.08 -2.47 3.34
CA ILE A 742 -1.53 -2.05 2.05
C ILE A 742 -1.46 -3.23 1.05
N ASP A 743 -1.87 -2.99 -0.19
CA ASP A 743 -1.89 -4.00 -1.24
C ASP A 743 -0.47 -4.40 -1.67
N ASN A 744 -0.32 -5.62 -2.19
CA ASN A 744 0.98 -6.12 -2.68
C ASN A 744 1.59 -5.15 -3.72
N LEU A 745 2.92 -5.11 -3.78
CA LEU A 745 3.73 -4.23 -4.64
C LEU A 745 3.58 -2.73 -4.33
N ASN A 746 2.90 -2.40 -3.24
CA ASN A 746 2.90 -1.07 -2.64
C ASN A 746 3.56 -1.14 -1.27
N ALA A 747 4.26 -0.07 -0.90
CA ALA A 747 4.92 0.06 0.39
C ALA A 747 4.80 1.48 0.91
N TYR A 748 4.91 1.66 2.23
CA TYR A 748 5.13 2.95 2.86
C TYR A 748 6.61 3.18 3.09
N VAL A 749 7.06 4.39 2.81
CA VAL A 749 8.47 4.78 2.89
C VAL A 749 8.62 5.91 3.88
N ASN A 750 9.52 5.73 4.84
CA ASN A 750 10.10 6.80 5.63
C ASN A 750 11.51 7.02 5.08
N LEU A 751 11.68 8.04 4.25
CA LEU A 751 12.92 8.28 3.49
C LEU A 751 13.78 9.32 4.19
N LEU A 752 15.08 9.07 4.29
CA LEU A 752 16.07 10.10 4.58
C LEU A 752 16.39 10.87 3.30
N VAL A 753 16.30 12.20 3.35
CA VAL A 753 16.67 13.06 2.24
C VAL A 753 17.61 14.14 2.74
N SER A 754 18.85 14.14 2.23
CA SER A 754 19.90 15.09 2.62
C SER A 754 20.09 15.16 4.13
N GLY A 755 20.05 14.00 4.80
CA GLY A 755 20.20 13.88 6.25
C GLY A 755 18.97 14.27 7.09
N GLN A 756 17.84 14.62 6.47
CA GLN A 756 16.59 14.92 7.17
C GLN A 756 15.56 13.80 6.95
N THR A 757 14.91 13.37 8.03
CA THR A 757 13.81 12.41 7.95
C THR A 757 12.60 13.10 7.33
N THR A 758 12.05 12.52 6.26
CA THR A 758 10.90 13.10 5.57
C THR A 758 9.57 12.60 6.12
N ARG A 759 8.51 13.35 5.80
CA ARG A 759 7.14 12.89 6.02
C ARG A 759 6.91 11.59 5.23
N PRO A 760 6.40 10.51 5.85
CA PRO A 760 6.17 9.26 5.17
C PRO A 760 5.18 9.37 4.01
N PHE A 761 5.38 8.55 2.98
CA PHE A 761 4.50 8.47 1.80
C PHE A 761 4.46 7.05 1.22
N ASN A 762 3.53 6.77 0.31
CA ASN A 762 3.45 5.47 -0.36
C ASN A 762 4.27 5.42 -1.66
N VAL A 763 4.79 4.25 -1.99
CA VAL A 763 5.41 3.97 -3.29
C VAL A 763 4.86 2.67 -3.86
N ARG A 764 4.79 2.59 -5.18
CA ARG A 764 4.56 1.39 -5.95
C ARG A 764 5.88 0.94 -6.58
N VAL A 765 6.20 -0.34 -6.49
CA VAL A 765 7.42 -0.92 -7.03
C VAL A 765 7.39 -0.90 -8.57
N GLU A 766 8.52 -0.58 -9.21
CA GLU A 766 8.68 -0.63 -10.67
C GLU A 766 8.81 -2.07 -11.17
N THR A 767 7.68 -2.71 -11.43
CA THR A 767 7.59 -4.11 -11.87
C THR A 767 8.18 -4.38 -13.25
N GLU A 768 8.13 -3.39 -14.14
CA GLU A 768 8.62 -3.45 -15.52
C GLU A 768 10.15 -3.60 -15.61
N ARG A 769 10.88 -3.24 -14.54
CA ARG A 769 12.33 -3.50 -14.45
C ARG A 769 12.65 -4.95 -14.10
N VAL A 770 11.67 -5.71 -13.65
CA VAL A 770 11.84 -7.06 -13.10
C VAL A 770 11.15 -8.10 -13.97
N PHE A 771 9.85 -7.92 -14.23
CA PHE A 771 9.07 -8.91 -14.98
C PHE A 771 9.39 -8.87 -16.47
N GLY A 772 9.71 -10.04 -17.02
CA GLY A 772 10.13 -10.17 -18.42
C GLY A 772 11.55 -9.66 -18.70
N ALA A 773 12.33 -9.35 -17.66
CA ALA A 773 13.71 -8.90 -17.79
C ALA A 773 14.72 -10.05 -17.70
N GLY A 774 15.92 -9.80 -18.23
CA GLY A 774 17.07 -10.70 -18.15
C GLY A 774 17.14 -11.73 -19.29
N SER A 775 18.31 -12.34 -19.43
CA SER A 775 18.55 -13.44 -20.36
C SER A 775 19.04 -14.67 -19.59
N PRO A 776 18.30 -15.80 -19.66
CA PRO A 776 18.76 -17.07 -19.11
C PRO A 776 20.11 -17.53 -19.70
N GLN A 777 20.36 -17.22 -20.97
CA GLN A 777 21.61 -17.55 -21.65
C GLN A 777 22.78 -16.75 -21.07
N THR A 778 22.59 -15.45 -20.80
CA THR A 778 23.58 -14.63 -20.11
C THR A 778 23.90 -15.18 -18.73
N ALA A 779 22.87 -15.54 -17.94
CA ALA A 779 23.07 -16.11 -16.62
C ALA A 779 23.91 -17.39 -16.66
N ALA A 780 23.58 -18.32 -17.56
CA ALA A 780 24.31 -19.56 -17.74
C ALA A 780 25.77 -19.33 -18.16
N ALA A 781 26.01 -18.40 -19.10
CA ALA A 781 27.36 -18.09 -19.57
C ALA A 781 28.23 -17.46 -18.47
N LEU A 782 27.69 -16.51 -17.70
CA LEU A 782 28.41 -15.86 -16.59
C LEU A 782 28.71 -16.84 -15.45
N ARG A 783 27.76 -17.74 -15.16
CA ARG A 783 27.95 -18.81 -14.19
C ARG A 783 29.14 -19.68 -14.59
N GLU A 784 29.18 -20.17 -15.82
CA GLU A 784 30.26 -21.03 -16.30
C GLU A 784 31.61 -20.30 -16.34
N MET A 785 31.61 -19.04 -16.80
CA MET A 785 32.82 -18.21 -16.82
C MET A 785 33.40 -18.04 -15.40
N SER A 786 32.56 -17.69 -14.42
CA SER A 786 32.98 -17.54 -13.02
C SER A 786 33.45 -18.88 -12.44
N ARG A 787 32.70 -19.95 -12.69
CA ARG A 787 33.02 -21.32 -12.24
C ARG A 787 34.40 -21.78 -12.71
N LEU A 788 34.74 -21.55 -13.96
CA LEU A 788 36.05 -21.93 -14.52
C LEU A 788 37.18 -21.04 -14.02
N ARG A 789 36.91 -19.75 -13.78
CA ARG A 789 37.91 -18.77 -13.34
C ARG A 789 38.29 -18.89 -11.87
N PHE A 790 37.31 -19.11 -11.00
CA PHE A 790 37.49 -19.06 -9.54
C PHE A 790 37.36 -20.43 -8.85
N GLY A 791 36.65 -21.38 -9.46
CA GLY A 791 36.52 -22.74 -8.93
C GLY A 791 37.73 -23.60 -9.29
N ARG A 792 38.07 -24.55 -8.41
CA ARG A 792 39.17 -25.53 -8.61
C ARG A 792 38.62 -26.94 -8.72
N SER A 793 39.31 -27.86 -9.40
CA SER A 793 38.83 -29.25 -9.44
C SER A 793 38.73 -29.81 -8.03
N ARG A 794 37.58 -30.42 -7.69
CA ARG A 794 37.39 -31.07 -6.39
C ARG A 794 38.50 -32.06 -6.06
N GLU A 795 38.94 -32.84 -7.04
CA GLU A 795 39.97 -33.88 -6.86
C GLU A 795 41.34 -33.28 -6.50
N GLU A 796 41.64 -32.09 -7.00
CA GLU A 796 42.85 -31.34 -6.60
C GLU A 796 42.72 -30.83 -5.17
N VAL A 797 41.58 -30.23 -4.84
CA VAL A 797 41.30 -29.70 -3.50
C VAL A 797 41.35 -30.79 -2.43
N GLU A 798 40.70 -31.94 -2.66
CA GLU A 798 40.69 -33.05 -1.70
C GLU A 798 42.07 -33.67 -1.53
N ARG A 799 42.87 -33.77 -2.61
CA ARG A 799 44.28 -34.22 -2.51
C ARG A 799 45.11 -33.28 -1.67
N GLU A 800 44.94 -31.96 -1.79
CA GLU A 800 45.65 -30.99 -0.96
C GLU A 800 45.23 -31.06 0.52
N ILE A 801 43.92 -31.20 0.77
CA ILE A 801 43.38 -31.36 2.13
C ILE A 801 43.95 -32.63 2.80
N MET A 802 44.02 -33.75 2.06
CA MET A 802 44.57 -35.00 2.57
C MET A 802 46.10 -34.96 2.70
N ALA A 803 46.82 -34.37 1.75
CA ALA A 803 48.27 -34.24 1.82
C ALA A 803 48.71 -33.43 3.06
N GLY A 804 47.98 -32.37 3.40
CA GLY A 804 48.21 -31.60 4.63
C GLY A 804 48.00 -32.41 5.94
N ARG A 805 47.35 -33.57 5.86
CA ARG A 805 47.15 -34.52 6.98
C ARG A 805 48.09 -35.72 6.96
N VAL A 806 48.75 -36.00 5.82
CA VAL A 806 49.57 -37.21 5.61
C VAL A 806 51.07 -36.92 5.73
N THR A 807 51.50 -35.66 5.75
CA THR A 807 52.86 -35.32 6.23
C THR A 807 52.92 -35.34 7.76
N GLN A 808 53.03 -36.54 8.32
CA GLN A 808 53.99 -36.95 9.35
C GLN A 808 54.02 -38.47 9.43
#